data_AF-A0A929F3Q9-F1
#
_entry.id   AF-A0A929F3Q9-F1
#
_cell.length_a   1.000
_cell.length_b   1.000
_cell.length_c   1.000
_cell.angle_alpha   90.00
_cell.angle_beta   90.00
_cell.angle_gamma   90.00
#
_symmetry.space_group_name_H-M   'P 1'
#
loop_
_entity.id
_entity.type
_entity.pdbx_description
1 polymer ?
#
loop_
_entity_poly.entity_id
_entity_poly.type
_entity_poly.pdbx_seq_one_letter_code
_entity_poly.pdbx_strand_id
1 'polypeptide(L)'
;MKETSFYLASKINREQLYEASLMVAGALDHLLKNSEILKTISMNNKVNEDNKLGGDIILCEDTPLGKIIIGGKEPTYYRNTNAFLIIDLGGDDEYHNISPDLDSSPFSSAIIIDLEGNDLYNSSKKYSLACGSFGLSFLIDCSGDDRYLSQDFSQGCGFFGVGVLYDKEGDDRYLADIMGQGAAAFGTGILCDLKGNDSYHGNLLNQGMGFVGGIGLLIESQGNDSFFSGGKYPDFREPDVAFDSFSQGFGYGYRNFGSGGIGVLWDDEGNDHYSSSYFSQGSSYWLAIGLLIDNGGNDIYHARRYAQGTGTHLTVGALIDRLGDDCYTSMSVSQGCGYDFSQGLLFDNEGDDTYSAKWFAQGTSGSSGTGILIDQKGNDSYLCGSFNSQGSGQYSTKMESGSIGLLIDLEGKDRYSVKGEDDCLWHQGKYGGGIDSSKSTWDKNTSSWSDRELTSDKETTVTIIKPPVFEEKELLPELESSLGDEDYRQIVIKKFSKKGPSIIPHLIDYLDIKDALLKQTIMDIIREMGKVAAPVLIKALESNLETSLTSSVLYMLGDMEDEQSQDTFIYYLNADNPKIRSMAMRGLSKLTPAPLLVDILPYAKDENPSVRKYLAMALKEYEVSEAIKVLTNLLADDNFNVRFAAFESLKGNEAKAKKCLLNLIKHQDRYPVYASDLAKDILKGCGVGN
;
A
#
# COMPACT_ATOMS: atom_id res chain seq x y z
N MET A 1 3.22 28.98 -6.90
CA MET A 1 2.18 28.15 -7.54
C MET A 1 1.29 27.46 -6.51
N LYS A 2 1.80 26.54 -5.68
CA LYS A 2 0.99 25.83 -4.66
C LYS A 2 0.23 26.76 -3.70
N GLU A 3 0.93 27.65 -3.00
CA GLU A 3 0.28 28.64 -2.09
C GLU A 3 -0.74 29.54 -2.81
N THR A 4 -0.50 29.82 -4.09
CA THR A 4 -1.38 30.64 -4.93
C THR A 4 -2.72 29.94 -5.17
N SER A 5 -2.73 28.64 -5.49
CA SER A 5 -3.97 27.89 -5.73
C SER A 5 -4.83 27.80 -4.47
N PHE A 6 -4.23 27.51 -3.31
CA PHE A 6 -4.95 27.51 -2.02
C PHE A 6 -5.45 28.91 -1.62
N TYR A 7 -4.70 29.96 -1.95
CA TYR A 7 -5.18 31.32 -1.72
C TYR A 7 -6.39 31.64 -2.60
N LEU A 8 -6.34 31.31 -3.90
CA LEU A 8 -7.46 31.51 -4.82
C LEU A 8 -8.68 30.70 -4.39
N ALA A 9 -8.49 29.45 -3.96
CA ALA A 9 -9.51 28.60 -3.35
C ALA A 9 -10.34 29.33 -2.29
N SER A 10 -9.63 29.99 -1.38
CA SER A 10 -10.22 30.66 -0.22
C SER A 10 -11.06 31.89 -0.59
N LYS A 11 -10.99 32.34 -1.85
CA LYS A 11 -11.76 33.49 -2.35
C LYS A 11 -13.07 33.10 -3.01
N ILE A 12 -13.29 31.81 -3.27
CA ILE A 12 -14.49 31.36 -3.98
C ILE A 12 -15.66 31.28 -3.02
N ASN A 13 -16.76 31.93 -3.39
CA ASN A 13 -18.02 31.79 -2.70
C ASN A 13 -18.72 30.50 -3.16
N ARG A 14 -18.45 29.39 -2.46
CA ARG A 14 -19.00 28.08 -2.79
C ARG A 14 -20.52 28.02 -2.70
N GLU A 15 -21.11 28.74 -1.75
CA GLU A 15 -22.57 28.79 -1.58
C GLU A 15 -23.23 29.38 -2.84
N GLN A 16 -22.77 30.55 -3.30
CA GLN A 16 -23.29 31.17 -4.52
C GLN A 16 -23.03 30.32 -5.77
N LEU A 17 -21.88 29.67 -5.85
CA LEU A 17 -21.56 28.77 -6.96
C LEU A 17 -22.54 27.59 -7.00
N TYR A 18 -22.82 26.96 -5.86
CA TYR A 18 -23.76 25.84 -5.78
C TYR A 18 -25.21 26.27 -6.00
N GLU A 19 -25.64 27.41 -5.48
CA GLU A 19 -26.96 27.98 -5.80
C GLU A 19 -27.12 28.20 -7.31
N ALA A 20 -26.12 28.79 -7.97
CA ALA A 20 -26.13 28.99 -9.41
C ALA A 20 -26.14 27.65 -10.17
N SER A 21 -25.38 26.66 -9.71
CA SER A 21 -25.35 25.30 -10.29
C SER A 21 -26.73 24.66 -10.25
N LEU A 22 -27.43 24.77 -9.11
CA LEU A 22 -28.78 24.22 -8.92
C LEU A 22 -29.81 24.94 -9.79
N MET A 23 -29.67 26.26 -9.99
CA MET A 23 -30.54 27.00 -10.92
C MET A 23 -30.35 26.53 -12.36
N VAL A 24 -29.11 26.33 -12.81
CA VAL A 24 -28.81 25.82 -14.15
C VAL A 24 -29.34 24.39 -14.30
N ALA A 25 -29.04 23.51 -13.36
CA ALA A 25 -29.54 22.13 -13.36
C ALA A 25 -31.07 22.07 -13.39
N GLY A 26 -31.77 22.91 -12.61
CA GLY A 26 -33.23 23.00 -12.63
C GLY A 26 -33.78 23.52 -13.97
N ALA A 27 -33.08 24.42 -14.64
CA ALA A 27 -33.44 24.87 -15.98
C ALA A 27 -33.24 23.77 -17.04
N LEU A 28 -32.14 23.01 -16.94
CA LEU A 28 -31.85 21.86 -17.80
C LEU A 28 -32.90 20.76 -17.62
N ASP A 29 -33.22 20.38 -16.38
CA ASP A 29 -34.28 19.39 -16.09
C ASP A 29 -35.64 19.81 -16.66
N HIS A 30 -36.02 21.09 -16.50
CA HIS A 30 -37.24 21.61 -17.11
C HIS A 30 -37.18 21.57 -18.64
N LEU A 31 -36.03 21.88 -19.24
CA LEU A 31 -35.83 21.83 -20.68
C LEU A 31 -35.98 20.40 -21.21
N LEU A 32 -35.27 19.43 -20.61
CA LEU A 32 -35.28 18.02 -21.01
C LEU A 32 -36.66 17.39 -20.87
N LYS A 33 -37.42 17.71 -19.82
CA LYS A 33 -38.83 17.29 -19.66
C LYS A 33 -39.75 17.78 -20.79
N ASN A 34 -39.33 18.81 -21.52
CA ASN A 34 -40.07 19.41 -22.62
C ASN A 34 -39.30 19.33 -23.95
N SER A 35 -38.32 18.41 -24.08
CA SER A 35 -37.42 18.31 -25.25
C SER A 35 -38.17 18.10 -26.57
N GLU A 36 -39.33 17.42 -26.55
CA GLU A 36 -40.20 17.26 -27.72
C GLU A 36 -40.63 18.59 -28.34
N ILE A 37 -40.78 19.66 -27.53
CA ILE A 37 -41.09 20.99 -28.05
C ILE A 37 -39.88 21.55 -28.82
N LEU A 38 -38.66 21.31 -28.35
CA LEU A 38 -37.43 21.75 -29.02
C LEU A 38 -37.30 21.14 -30.40
N LYS A 39 -37.65 19.85 -30.54
CA LYS A 39 -37.66 19.14 -31.82
C LYS A 39 -38.67 19.69 -32.84
N THR A 40 -39.58 20.58 -32.44
CA THR A 40 -40.51 21.28 -33.35
C THR A 40 -39.98 22.62 -33.86
N ILE A 41 -38.85 23.10 -33.36
CA ILE A 41 -38.23 24.35 -33.80
C ILE A 41 -37.80 24.17 -35.26
N SER A 42 -38.29 25.07 -36.12
CA SER A 42 -37.81 25.20 -37.50
C SER A 42 -37.65 26.69 -37.80
N MET A 43 -36.44 27.14 -38.11
CA MET A 43 -36.17 28.51 -38.58
C MET A 43 -35.54 28.48 -39.97
N ASN A 44 -35.97 29.39 -40.85
CA ASN A 44 -35.48 29.48 -42.24
C ASN A 44 -34.22 30.38 -42.38
N ASN A 45 -33.47 30.59 -41.30
CA ASN A 45 -32.29 31.45 -41.34
C ASN A 45 -31.05 30.60 -41.62
N LYS A 46 -30.59 30.61 -42.87
CA LYS A 46 -29.27 30.06 -43.20
C LYS A 46 -28.20 30.84 -42.45
N VAL A 47 -27.56 30.21 -41.48
CA VAL A 47 -26.33 30.71 -40.87
C VAL A 47 -25.19 30.58 -41.88
N ASN A 48 -24.30 31.58 -41.93
CA ASN A 48 -23.12 31.50 -42.79
C ASN A 48 -22.14 30.48 -42.19
N GLU A 49 -21.99 29.34 -42.87
CA GLU A 49 -21.01 28.33 -42.52
C GLU A 49 -19.58 28.88 -42.65
N ASP A 50 -18.70 28.46 -41.75
CA ASP A 50 -17.26 28.66 -41.85
C ASP A 50 -16.50 27.41 -41.37
N ASN A 51 -15.17 27.47 -41.32
CA ASN A 51 -14.36 26.32 -40.90
C ASN A 51 -14.56 25.92 -39.41
N LYS A 52 -15.26 26.74 -38.63
CA LYS A 52 -15.53 26.54 -37.20
C LYS A 52 -16.95 26.08 -36.92
N LEU A 53 -17.92 26.46 -37.75
CA LEU A 53 -19.32 26.11 -37.55
C LEU A 53 -19.98 25.83 -38.90
N GLY A 54 -20.60 24.67 -39.06
CA GLY A 54 -21.37 24.33 -40.26
C GLY A 54 -22.13 23.01 -40.12
N GLY A 55 -22.88 22.65 -41.16
CA GLY A 55 -23.92 21.62 -41.06
C GLY A 55 -25.31 22.23 -40.89
N ASP A 56 -26.22 21.54 -40.22
CA ASP A 56 -27.63 21.95 -40.08
C ASP A 56 -27.83 22.94 -38.92
N ILE A 57 -27.29 24.15 -39.05
CA ILE A 57 -27.44 25.17 -38.01
C ILE A 57 -28.77 25.93 -38.16
N ILE A 58 -29.62 25.86 -37.13
CA ILE A 58 -30.91 26.57 -37.07
C ILE A 58 -30.73 28.02 -36.59
N LEU A 59 -29.90 28.24 -35.56
CA LEU A 59 -29.68 29.55 -34.94
C LEU A 59 -28.23 29.69 -34.49
N CYS A 60 -27.65 30.86 -34.69
CA CYS A 60 -26.37 31.24 -34.08
C CYS A 60 -26.40 32.74 -33.77
N GLU A 61 -26.44 33.08 -32.48
CA GLU A 61 -26.54 34.46 -31.99
C GLU A 61 -25.37 34.79 -31.06
N ASP A 62 -24.76 35.95 -31.27
CA ASP A 62 -23.69 36.46 -30.42
C ASP A 62 -24.27 37.14 -29.17
N THR A 63 -23.82 36.75 -27.98
CA THR A 63 -24.17 37.41 -26.72
C THR A 63 -22.92 37.83 -25.95
N PRO A 64 -23.03 38.72 -24.94
CA PRO A 64 -21.91 39.05 -24.07
C PRO A 64 -21.31 37.86 -23.30
N LEU A 65 -22.03 36.74 -23.19
CA LEU A 65 -21.58 35.53 -22.49
C LEU A 65 -20.91 34.50 -23.41
N GLY A 66 -21.01 34.70 -24.73
CA GLY A 66 -20.64 33.71 -25.76
C GLY A 66 -21.78 33.47 -26.74
N LYS A 67 -21.55 32.63 -27.74
CA LYS A 67 -22.58 32.30 -28.74
C LYS A 67 -23.66 31.40 -28.14
N ILE A 68 -24.90 31.66 -28.52
CA ILE A 68 -26.02 30.72 -28.34
C ILE A 68 -26.26 30.07 -29.71
N ILE A 69 -26.20 28.75 -29.76
CA ILE A 69 -26.29 27.97 -31.00
C ILE A 69 -27.40 26.93 -30.85
N ILE A 70 -28.22 26.80 -31.87
CA ILE A 70 -29.19 25.71 -32.00
C ILE A 70 -28.84 24.91 -33.25
N GLY A 71 -28.48 23.66 -33.03
CA GLY A 71 -28.21 22.63 -34.03
C GLY A 71 -29.49 22.05 -34.61
N GLY A 72 -29.30 21.25 -35.65
CA GLY A 72 -30.34 20.76 -36.53
C GLY A 72 -30.81 19.38 -36.15
N LYS A 73 -31.25 18.60 -37.13
CA LYS A 73 -31.47 17.14 -36.97
C LYS A 73 -30.56 16.33 -37.87
N GLU A 74 -29.59 16.99 -38.46
CA GLU A 74 -28.68 16.46 -39.46
C GLU A 74 -27.26 16.85 -39.04
N PRO A 75 -26.23 16.11 -39.48
CA PRO A 75 -24.86 16.28 -39.01
C PRO A 75 -24.33 17.72 -39.05
N THR A 76 -23.72 18.10 -37.95
CA THR A 76 -23.27 19.44 -37.59
C THR A 76 -21.88 19.36 -36.95
N TYR A 77 -21.05 20.38 -37.19
CA TYR A 77 -19.75 20.48 -36.54
C TYR A 77 -19.55 21.81 -35.82
N TYR A 78 -19.09 21.71 -34.58
CA TYR A 78 -18.81 22.81 -33.66
C TYR A 78 -17.32 22.81 -33.31
N ARG A 79 -16.52 23.70 -33.88
CA ARG A 79 -15.05 23.65 -33.76
C ARG A 79 -14.44 24.95 -33.26
N ASN A 80 -13.85 24.91 -32.06
CA ASN A 80 -13.16 26.05 -31.45
C ASN A 80 -14.05 27.31 -31.37
N THR A 81 -15.33 27.08 -31.09
CA THR A 81 -16.34 28.11 -30.97
C THR A 81 -16.48 28.50 -29.50
N ASN A 82 -16.49 29.82 -29.22
CA ASN A 82 -16.79 30.33 -27.88
C ASN A 82 -18.31 30.30 -27.65
N ALA A 83 -18.84 29.09 -27.46
CA ALA A 83 -20.25 28.86 -27.20
C ALA A 83 -20.53 28.96 -25.70
N PHE A 84 -21.53 29.75 -25.35
CA PHE A 84 -22.11 29.75 -24.01
C PHE A 84 -23.12 28.61 -23.88
N LEU A 85 -23.96 28.44 -24.91
CA LEU A 85 -25.00 27.42 -24.96
C LEU A 85 -25.07 26.83 -26.37
N ILE A 86 -25.03 25.50 -26.45
CA ILE A 86 -25.38 24.72 -27.63
C ILE A 86 -26.56 23.84 -27.26
N ILE A 87 -27.60 23.86 -28.09
CA ILE A 87 -28.70 22.90 -28.05
C ILE A 87 -28.75 22.26 -29.43
N ASP A 88 -28.29 21.03 -29.56
CA ASP A 88 -28.51 20.24 -30.77
C ASP A 88 -29.83 19.49 -30.66
N LEU A 89 -30.53 19.32 -31.78
CA LEU A 89 -31.79 18.59 -31.84
C LEU A 89 -31.61 17.18 -32.42
N GLY A 90 -30.42 16.89 -32.96
CA GLY A 90 -29.89 15.57 -33.24
C GLY A 90 -29.08 15.47 -34.54
N GLY A 91 -28.61 14.25 -34.82
CA GLY A 91 -27.70 13.96 -35.93
C GLY A 91 -26.36 13.48 -35.40
N ASP A 92 -25.55 12.82 -36.24
CA ASP A 92 -24.20 12.40 -35.81
C ASP A 92 -23.24 13.60 -35.89
N ASP A 93 -22.97 14.24 -34.76
CA ASP A 93 -22.35 15.55 -34.64
C ASP A 93 -20.90 15.53 -34.14
N GLU A 94 -20.18 16.63 -34.41
CA GLU A 94 -18.77 16.78 -34.05
C GLU A 94 -18.51 18.02 -33.19
N TYR A 95 -18.19 17.81 -31.91
CA TYR A 95 -17.85 18.85 -30.95
C TYR A 95 -16.34 18.91 -30.70
N HIS A 96 -15.65 19.91 -31.24
CA HIS A 96 -14.20 20.07 -31.11
C HIS A 96 -13.79 21.27 -30.25
N ASN A 97 -13.08 20.98 -29.15
CA ASN A 97 -12.50 21.97 -28.23
C ASN A 97 -13.52 22.99 -27.71
N ILE A 98 -14.77 22.56 -27.46
CA ILE A 98 -15.78 23.39 -26.82
C ILE A 98 -15.43 23.49 -25.34
N SER A 99 -15.08 24.71 -24.93
CA SER A 99 -14.61 25.00 -23.57
C SER A 99 -14.81 26.48 -23.26
N PRO A 100 -14.96 26.82 -21.96
CA PRO A 100 -14.84 28.19 -21.49
C PRO A 100 -13.56 28.85 -22.01
N ASP A 101 -13.68 30.02 -22.67
CA ASP A 101 -12.53 30.81 -23.08
C ASP A 101 -11.95 31.58 -21.88
N LEU A 102 -11.03 30.92 -21.17
CA LEU A 102 -10.38 31.46 -19.97
C LEU A 102 -9.57 32.74 -20.24
N ASP A 103 -9.13 32.97 -21.48
CA ASP A 103 -8.38 34.18 -21.85
C ASP A 103 -9.29 35.41 -21.98
N SER A 104 -10.55 35.22 -22.40
CA SER A 104 -11.53 36.31 -22.51
C SER A 104 -12.37 36.52 -21.26
N SER A 105 -12.69 35.45 -20.53
CA SER A 105 -13.32 35.53 -19.22
C SER A 105 -12.98 34.30 -18.37
N PRO A 106 -12.40 34.46 -17.17
CA PRO A 106 -12.12 33.35 -16.27
C PRO A 106 -13.40 32.74 -15.66
N PHE A 107 -14.57 33.34 -15.88
CA PHE A 107 -15.87 32.86 -15.39
C PHE A 107 -16.78 32.35 -16.52
N SER A 108 -16.21 32.09 -17.70
CA SER A 108 -16.97 31.57 -18.83
C SER A 108 -17.54 30.18 -18.50
N SER A 109 -18.73 29.91 -19.02
CA SER A 109 -19.44 28.64 -18.86
C SER A 109 -19.77 28.13 -20.25
N ALA A 110 -19.68 26.82 -20.44
CA ALA A 110 -20.13 26.15 -21.65
C ALA A 110 -21.18 25.11 -21.27
N ILE A 111 -22.37 25.25 -21.84
CA ILE A 111 -23.49 24.33 -21.70
C ILE A 111 -23.73 23.71 -23.06
N ILE A 112 -23.63 22.38 -23.15
CA ILE A 112 -23.93 21.60 -24.35
C ILE A 112 -25.10 20.68 -24.00
N ILE A 113 -26.08 20.63 -24.87
CA ILE A 113 -27.25 19.76 -24.76
C ILE A 113 -27.43 19.13 -26.13
N ASP A 114 -27.14 17.84 -26.22
CA ASP A 114 -27.48 17.01 -27.37
C ASP A 114 -28.71 16.17 -27.03
N LEU A 115 -29.54 15.90 -28.04
CA LEU A 115 -30.79 15.16 -27.87
C LEU A 115 -30.76 13.77 -28.51
N GLU A 116 -30.02 13.56 -29.59
CA GLU A 116 -30.03 12.32 -30.39
C GLU A 116 -28.83 12.25 -31.36
N GLY A 117 -28.03 11.19 -31.36
CA GLY A 117 -27.01 11.01 -32.40
C GLY A 117 -25.81 10.23 -31.92
N ASN A 118 -25.00 9.66 -32.83
CA ASN A 118 -23.73 9.05 -32.43
C ASN A 118 -22.59 10.06 -32.62
N ASP A 119 -22.23 10.70 -31.54
CA ASP A 119 -21.48 11.94 -31.52
C ASP A 119 -20.00 11.77 -31.21
N LEU A 120 -19.25 12.80 -31.59
CA LEU A 120 -17.83 12.92 -31.26
C LEU A 120 -17.57 14.20 -30.48
N TYR A 121 -17.39 14.04 -29.18
CA TYR A 121 -16.89 15.07 -28.27
C TYR A 121 -15.36 14.97 -28.15
N ASN A 122 -14.64 15.76 -28.95
CA ASN A 122 -13.19 15.69 -29.05
C ASN A 122 -12.49 16.98 -28.61
N SER A 123 -11.65 16.90 -27.59
CA SER A 123 -10.85 18.03 -27.14
C SER A 123 -9.38 17.69 -27.02
N SER A 124 -8.55 18.41 -27.79
CA SER A 124 -7.10 18.42 -27.61
C SER A 124 -6.63 19.46 -26.59
N LYS A 125 -7.57 20.24 -26.03
CA LYS A 125 -7.30 21.25 -24.98
C LYS A 125 -7.55 20.66 -23.59
N LYS A 126 -6.84 21.23 -22.61
CA LYS A 126 -7.11 21.00 -21.17
C LYS A 126 -8.29 21.86 -20.72
N TYR A 127 -8.92 21.52 -19.59
CA TYR A 127 -10.02 22.30 -18.99
C TYR A 127 -11.25 22.38 -19.91
N SER A 128 -11.66 21.24 -20.47
CA SER A 128 -12.70 21.14 -21.51
C SER A 128 -13.71 20.05 -21.18
N LEU A 129 -14.77 19.90 -21.99
CA LEU A 129 -15.81 18.88 -21.81
C LEU A 129 -16.31 18.79 -20.36
N ALA A 130 -17.13 19.79 -19.99
CA ALA A 130 -17.75 19.87 -18.67
C ALA A 130 -16.81 20.03 -17.45
N CYS A 131 -15.62 20.62 -17.58
CA CYS A 131 -14.73 20.83 -16.42
C CYS A 131 -15.24 21.88 -15.40
N GLY A 132 -15.96 22.92 -15.81
CA GLY A 132 -16.40 23.96 -14.86
C GLY A 132 -15.23 24.69 -14.18
N SER A 133 -14.14 24.96 -14.89
CA SER A 133 -12.99 25.70 -14.35
C SER A 133 -13.40 27.10 -13.91
N PHE A 134 -13.34 27.38 -12.60
CA PHE A 134 -13.72 28.66 -11.96
C PHE A 134 -15.18 29.11 -12.21
N GLY A 135 -16.06 28.20 -12.64
CA GLY A 135 -17.43 28.52 -13.04
C GLY A 135 -18.31 27.28 -13.11
N LEU A 136 -19.23 27.26 -14.08
CA LEU A 136 -20.15 26.15 -14.32
C LEU A 136 -19.92 25.60 -15.72
N SER A 137 -20.00 24.29 -15.91
CA SER A 137 -20.03 23.71 -17.25
C SER A 137 -20.84 22.41 -17.22
N PHE A 138 -21.73 22.28 -18.20
CA PHE A 138 -22.64 21.15 -18.33
C PHE A 138 -22.52 20.59 -19.75
N LEU A 139 -22.40 19.28 -19.86
CA LEU A 139 -22.56 18.52 -21.10
C LEU A 139 -23.63 17.49 -20.82
N ILE A 140 -24.75 17.61 -21.53
CA ILE A 140 -25.88 16.70 -21.44
C ILE A 140 -26.02 16.01 -22.78
N ASP A 141 -25.85 14.70 -22.81
CA ASP A 141 -26.25 13.84 -23.91
C ASP A 141 -27.51 13.06 -23.51
N CYS A 142 -28.38 12.77 -24.47
CA CYS A 142 -29.65 12.10 -24.23
C CYS A 142 -29.77 10.72 -24.89
N SER A 143 -29.03 10.44 -25.96
CA SER A 143 -29.04 9.15 -26.63
C SER A 143 -28.03 9.04 -27.78
N GLY A 144 -27.33 7.92 -27.84
CA GLY A 144 -26.55 7.46 -28.98
C GLY A 144 -25.24 6.83 -28.55
N ASP A 145 -24.50 6.21 -29.48
CA ASP A 145 -23.20 5.58 -29.16
C ASP A 145 -22.05 6.59 -29.36
N ASP A 146 -21.62 7.21 -28.28
CA ASP A 146 -20.79 8.41 -28.30
C ASP A 146 -19.32 8.19 -27.93
N ARG A 147 -18.52 9.18 -28.30
CA ARG A 147 -17.09 9.22 -27.99
C ARG A 147 -16.67 10.52 -27.36
N TYR A 148 -16.24 10.40 -26.12
CA TYR A 148 -15.82 11.46 -25.22
C TYR A 148 -14.30 11.49 -25.08
N LEU A 149 -13.61 12.11 -26.04
CA LEU A 149 -12.15 12.11 -26.15
C LEU A 149 -11.54 13.40 -25.62
N SER A 150 -10.76 13.33 -24.54
CA SER A 150 -10.23 14.52 -23.87
C SER A 150 -8.82 14.36 -23.28
N GLN A 151 -8.21 15.49 -22.93
CA GLN A 151 -6.91 15.58 -22.24
C GLN A 151 -7.11 15.74 -20.72
N ASP A 152 -6.28 16.57 -20.07
CA ASP A 152 -6.38 16.83 -18.63
C ASP A 152 -7.56 17.76 -18.29
N PHE A 153 -8.13 17.59 -17.09
CA PHE A 153 -9.19 18.44 -16.55
C PHE A 153 -10.44 18.45 -17.44
N SER A 154 -11.18 17.33 -17.45
CA SER A 154 -12.30 17.10 -18.38
C SER A 154 -13.31 16.04 -17.91
N GLN A 155 -14.32 15.76 -18.74
CA GLN A 155 -15.43 14.82 -18.50
C GLN A 155 -16.12 15.00 -17.15
N GLY A 156 -16.50 16.24 -16.87
CA GLY A 156 -17.18 16.60 -15.65
C GLY A 156 -16.28 17.05 -14.50
N CYS A 157 -14.96 17.22 -14.66
CA CYS A 157 -14.07 17.43 -13.51
C CYS A 157 -14.05 18.87 -12.91
N GLY A 158 -14.44 19.07 -11.64
CA GLY A 158 -14.51 20.41 -11.00
C GLY A 158 -13.26 20.89 -10.22
N PHE A 159 -12.33 21.60 -10.88
CA PHE A 159 -11.18 22.29 -10.24
C PHE A 159 -11.47 23.75 -9.89
N PHE A 160 -12.29 23.98 -8.86
CA PHE A 160 -12.82 25.28 -8.37
C PHE A 160 -14.10 25.83 -8.99
N GLY A 161 -14.85 24.98 -9.71
CA GLY A 161 -16.24 25.26 -10.04
C GLY A 161 -17.10 24.01 -9.94
N VAL A 162 -18.18 23.96 -10.73
CA VAL A 162 -19.00 22.76 -10.89
C VAL A 162 -18.97 22.32 -12.34
N GLY A 163 -18.49 21.09 -12.55
CA GLY A 163 -18.48 20.39 -13.83
C GLY A 163 -19.44 19.22 -13.80
N VAL A 164 -20.26 19.09 -14.84
CA VAL A 164 -21.24 17.98 -14.97
C VAL A 164 -21.25 17.46 -16.39
N LEU A 165 -20.87 16.20 -16.55
CA LEU A 165 -21.25 15.41 -17.72
C LEU A 165 -22.40 14.49 -17.30
N TYR A 166 -23.45 14.46 -18.11
CA TYR A 166 -24.59 13.57 -17.93
C TYR A 166 -24.89 12.94 -19.28
N ASP A 167 -24.63 11.66 -19.40
CA ASP A 167 -25.11 10.79 -20.47
C ASP A 167 -26.33 10.01 -19.97
N LYS A 168 -27.21 9.61 -20.87
CA LYS A 168 -28.46 8.95 -20.54
C LYS A 168 -28.58 7.55 -21.16
N GLU A 169 -28.15 7.36 -22.41
CA GLU A 169 -28.37 6.11 -23.16
C GLU A 169 -27.32 5.98 -24.27
N GLY A 170 -26.56 4.89 -24.32
CA GLY A 170 -25.55 4.71 -25.38
C GLY A 170 -24.56 3.61 -25.04
N ASP A 171 -23.88 3.01 -26.03
CA ASP A 171 -22.65 2.24 -25.72
C ASP A 171 -21.43 3.17 -25.89
N ASP A 172 -20.96 3.77 -24.80
CA ASP A 172 -20.13 4.96 -24.81
C ASP A 172 -18.64 4.73 -24.51
N ARG A 173 -17.83 5.70 -24.94
CA ARG A 173 -16.38 5.68 -24.74
C ARG A 173 -15.85 6.97 -24.16
N TYR A 174 -15.43 6.89 -22.91
CA TYR A 174 -14.83 7.98 -22.15
C TYR A 174 -13.32 7.84 -22.09
N LEU A 175 -12.61 8.83 -22.65
CA LEU A 175 -11.15 8.91 -22.57
C LEU A 175 -10.71 10.25 -21.97
N ALA A 176 -9.93 10.16 -20.89
CA ALA A 176 -9.27 11.29 -20.24
C ALA A 176 -7.83 10.93 -19.84
N ASP A 177 -7.00 11.94 -19.61
CA ASP A 177 -5.61 11.72 -19.18
C ASP A 177 -5.45 11.92 -17.68
N ILE A 178 -5.40 13.18 -17.23
CA ILE A 178 -5.24 13.54 -15.82
C ILE A 178 -6.44 14.33 -15.30
N MET A 179 -6.96 13.98 -14.12
CA MET A 179 -8.02 14.75 -13.46
C MET A 179 -9.28 14.87 -14.34
N GLY A 180 -9.87 13.75 -14.70
CA GLY A 180 -11.09 13.69 -15.51
C GLY A 180 -12.13 12.71 -14.97
N GLN A 181 -13.21 12.52 -15.72
CA GLN A 181 -14.26 11.53 -15.43
C GLN A 181 -14.82 11.71 -14.01
N GLY A 182 -15.44 12.88 -13.79
CA GLY A 182 -16.02 13.22 -12.49
C GLY A 182 -15.00 13.52 -11.38
N ALA A 183 -13.70 13.59 -11.67
CA ALA A 183 -12.70 14.00 -10.67
C ALA A 183 -12.90 15.45 -10.19
N ALA A 184 -12.36 15.83 -9.03
CA ALA A 184 -12.50 17.21 -8.56
C ALA A 184 -11.36 17.65 -7.64
N ALA A 185 -11.10 18.95 -7.67
CA ALA A 185 -10.19 19.60 -6.74
C ALA A 185 -10.82 20.91 -6.29
N PHE A 186 -11.11 21.03 -5.00
CA PHE A 186 -11.76 22.18 -4.37
C PHE A 186 -13.14 22.63 -4.90
N GLY A 187 -13.63 22.03 -5.99
CA GLY A 187 -14.98 22.20 -6.54
C GLY A 187 -15.72 20.87 -6.54
N THR A 188 -16.69 20.74 -7.44
CA THR A 188 -17.50 19.53 -7.59
C THR A 188 -17.42 19.06 -9.03
N GLY A 189 -17.04 17.80 -9.22
CA GLY A 189 -17.02 17.15 -10.52
C GLY A 189 -17.99 15.98 -10.55
N ILE A 190 -18.77 15.87 -11.61
CA ILE A 190 -19.80 14.84 -11.79
C ILE A 190 -19.69 14.30 -13.20
N LEU A 191 -19.52 12.99 -13.32
CA LEU A 191 -19.87 12.23 -14.51
C LEU A 191 -21.00 11.30 -14.11
N CYS A 192 -22.11 11.36 -14.83
CA CYS A 192 -23.23 10.44 -14.69
C CYS A 192 -23.48 9.79 -16.03
N ASP A 193 -23.45 8.47 -16.07
CA ASP A 193 -24.00 7.65 -17.14
C ASP A 193 -25.16 6.83 -16.55
N LEU A 194 -26.16 6.49 -17.37
CA LEU A 194 -27.35 5.80 -16.90
C LEU A 194 -27.62 4.46 -17.58
N LYS A 195 -27.16 4.27 -18.82
CA LYS A 195 -27.45 3.06 -19.59
C LYS A 195 -26.44 2.90 -20.70
N GLY A 196 -25.80 1.74 -20.72
CA GLY A 196 -24.85 1.45 -21.78
C GLY A 196 -24.17 0.12 -21.62
N ASN A 197 -23.20 -0.16 -22.48
CA ASN A 197 -22.04 -0.95 -22.08
C ASN A 197 -20.81 -0.11 -22.38
N ASP A 198 -20.28 0.53 -21.35
CA ASP A 198 -19.43 1.68 -21.46
C ASP A 198 -17.96 1.37 -21.16
N SER A 199 -17.11 2.26 -21.63
CA SER A 199 -15.67 2.16 -21.37
C SER A 199 -15.08 3.46 -20.87
N TYR A 200 -14.55 3.40 -19.65
CA TYR A 200 -13.89 4.50 -18.96
C TYR A 200 -12.39 4.28 -18.93
N HIS A 201 -11.65 5.07 -19.70
CA HIS A 201 -10.19 5.05 -19.73
C HIS A 201 -9.61 6.35 -19.17
N GLY A 202 -8.94 6.28 -18.02
CA GLY A 202 -8.28 7.43 -17.40
C GLY A 202 -6.89 7.12 -16.83
N ASN A 203 -5.83 7.82 -17.23
CA ASN A 203 -4.47 7.45 -16.80
C ASN A 203 -4.18 7.73 -15.31
N LEU A 204 -4.51 8.91 -14.79
CA LEU A 204 -4.13 9.37 -13.45
C LEU A 204 -5.16 10.36 -12.86
N LEU A 205 -5.59 10.18 -11.60
CA LEU A 205 -6.54 11.06 -10.91
C LEU A 205 -7.92 11.12 -11.60
N ASN A 206 -8.50 10.00 -12.02
CA ASN A 206 -9.77 9.97 -12.75
C ASN A 206 -10.88 9.24 -11.99
N GLN A 207 -12.08 9.15 -12.57
CA GLN A 207 -13.14 8.23 -12.17
C GLN A 207 -13.58 8.49 -10.73
N GLY A 208 -14.26 9.62 -10.51
CA GLY A 208 -14.79 9.98 -9.20
C GLY A 208 -13.72 10.31 -8.16
N MET A 209 -12.56 10.80 -8.59
CA MET A 209 -11.45 11.15 -7.70
C MET A 209 -11.71 12.47 -6.94
N GLY A 210 -11.53 12.47 -5.61
CA GLY A 210 -11.69 13.64 -4.76
C GLY A 210 -10.36 14.18 -4.24
N PHE A 211 -9.76 15.16 -4.93
CA PHE A 211 -8.58 15.87 -4.44
C PHE A 211 -8.92 16.89 -3.35
N VAL A 212 -7.90 17.57 -2.82
CA VAL A 212 -8.00 18.59 -1.77
C VAL A 212 -9.27 19.44 -1.87
N GLY A 213 -10.14 19.31 -0.87
CA GLY A 213 -11.38 20.08 -0.71
C GLY A 213 -12.41 19.93 -1.84
N GLY A 214 -12.22 18.97 -2.75
CA GLY A 214 -13.11 18.66 -3.87
C GLY A 214 -14.05 17.49 -3.58
N ILE A 215 -15.13 17.42 -4.34
CA ILE A 215 -16.08 16.30 -4.34
C ILE A 215 -16.10 15.77 -5.77
N GLY A 216 -15.51 14.59 -5.98
CA GLY A 216 -15.51 13.91 -7.27
C GLY A 216 -16.49 12.75 -7.26
N LEU A 217 -17.36 12.69 -8.26
CA LEU A 217 -18.43 11.71 -8.41
C LEU A 217 -18.40 11.13 -9.83
N LEU A 218 -18.26 9.81 -9.92
CA LEU A 218 -18.66 9.05 -11.10
C LEU A 218 -19.85 8.18 -10.68
N ILE A 219 -20.94 8.29 -11.42
CA ILE A 219 -22.18 7.53 -11.21
C ILE A 219 -22.45 6.80 -12.51
N GLU A 220 -22.49 5.48 -12.44
CA GLU A 220 -22.95 4.57 -13.47
C GLU A 220 -24.21 3.87 -12.90
N SER A 221 -25.20 3.57 -13.74
CA SER A 221 -26.45 2.96 -13.32
C SER A 221 -26.79 1.62 -13.99
N GLN A 222 -26.42 1.38 -15.25
CA GLN A 222 -26.78 0.14 -15.95
C GLN A 222 -25.77 -0.17 -17.03
N GLY A 223 -25.18 -1.35 -16.99
CA GLY A 223 -24.38 -1.81 -18.13
C GLY A 223 -23.60 -3.08 -17.90
N ASN A 224 -22.56 -3.29 -18.70
CA ASN A 224 -21.49 -4.22 -18.36
C ASN A 224 -20.22 -3.49 -18.78
N ASP A 225 -19.66 -2.77 -17.83
CA ASP A 225 -18.80 -1.65 -18.11
C ASP A 225 -17.36 -1.95 -17.73
N SER A 226 -16.48 -1.10 -18.25
CA SER A 226 -15.05 -1.26 -18.07
C SER A 226 -14.41 0.01 -17.55
N PHE A 227 -13.88 -0.07 -16.32
CA PHE A 227 -13.18 1.02 -15.67
C PHE A 227 -11.68 0.73 -15.64
N PHE A 228 -10.93 1.37 -16.54
CA PHE A 228 -9.48 1.25 -16.60
C PHE A 228 -8.78 2.52 -16.12
N SER A 229 -7.87 2.38 -15.16
CA SER A 229 -6.97 3.46 -14.77
C SER A 229 -5.50 3.09 -14.57
N GLY A 230 -4.63 3.67 -15.40
CA GLY A 230 -3.18 3.45 -15.36
C GLY A 230 -2.56 3.49 -16.76
N GLY A 231 -1.48 2.75 -17.00
CA GLY A 231 -0.91 2.52 -18.34
C GLY A 231 0.08 3.55 -18.85
N LYS A 232 0.07 4.79 -18.33
CA LYS A 232 0.94 5.88 -18.81
C LYS A 232 1.95 6.40 -17.79
N TYR A 233 1.58 6.49 -16.51
CA TYR A 233 2.41 7.08 -15.45
C TYR A 233 2.92 5.98 -14.52
N PRO A 234 4.15 5.47 -14.71
CA PRO A 234 4.65 4.34 -13.93
C PRO A 234 4.87 4.73 -12.47
N ASP A 235 4.49 3.82 -11.59
CA ASP A 235 4.73 3.97 -10.16
C ASP A 235 6.22 3.81 -9.87
N PHE A 236 6.81 4.75 -9.11
CA PHE A 236 8.25 4.76 -8.86
C PHE A 236 8.77 3.52 -8.11
N ARG A 237 7.90 2.78 -7.42
CA ARG A 237 8.22 1.58 -6.63
C ARG A 237 8.39 0.35 -7.53
N GLU A 238 7.55 0.23 -8.56
CA GLU A 238 7.52 -0.89 -9.50
C GLU A 238 7.36 -0.41 -10.96
N PRO A 239 8.28 0.43 -11.48
CA PRO A 239 8.07 1.22 -12.69
C PRO A 239 7.93 0.40 -13.98
N ASP A 240 8.37 -0.85 -13.98
CA ASP A 240 8.29 -1.74 -15.13
C ASP A 240 6.94 -2.46 -15.25
N VAL A 241 6.14 -2.48 -14.18
CA VAL A 241 4.94 -3.32 -14.10
C VAL A 241 3.73 -2.61 -13.51
N ALA A 242 3.87 -1.47 -12.84
CA ALA A 242 2.82 -0.77 -12.10
C ALA A 242 2.70 0.70 -12.49
N PHE A 243 1.51 1.27 -12.26
CA PHE A 243 1.19 2.66 -12.56
C PHE A 243 0.58 3.38 -11.36
N ASP A 244 0.80 4.69 -11.29
CA ASP A 244 0.07 5.59 -10.40
C ASP A 244 -1.34 5.81 -10.97
N SER A 245 -2.39 5.36 -10.26
CA SER A 245 -3.78 5.54 -10.69
C SER A 245 -4.46 6.70 -9.95
N PHE A 246 -4.58 6.66 -8.62
CA PHE A 246 -5.31 7.66 -7.82
C PHE A 246 -6.77 7.86 -8.29
N SER A 247 -7.47 6.78 -8.61
CA SER A 247 -8.76 6.82 -9.34
C SER A 247 -9.81 5.89 -8.73
N GLN A 248 -11.01 5.81 -9.33
CA GLN A 248 -12.07 4.88 -8.93
C GLN A 248 -12.53 5.14 -7.50
N GLY A 249 -13.07 6.35 -7.29
CA GLY A 249 -13.56 6.78 -5.99
C GLY A 249 -12.44 7.13 -4.99
N PHE A 250 -11.24 7.47 -5.46
CA PHE A 250 -10.11 7.73 -4.57
C PHE A 250 -10.18 9.10 -3.90
N GLY A 251 -10.02 9.15 -2.57
CA GLY A 251 -9.90 10.40 -1.80
C GLY A 251 -8.44 10.80 -1.58
N TYR A 252 -8.05 12.03 -1.92
CA TYR A 252 -6.65 12.45 -1.83
C TYR A 252 -6.43 13.85 -1.25
N GLY A 253 -5.74 13.92 -0.11
CA GLY A 253 -5.20 15.14 0.47
C GLY A 253 -3.74 15.35 0.15
N TYR A 254 -3.39 16.62 0.01
CA TYR A 254 -2.01 17.03 -0.23
C TYR A 254 -1.32 17.26 1.11
N ARG A 255 -0.59 16.23 1.56
CA ARG A 255 0.12 16.21 2.86
C ARG A 255 0.89 17.51 3.11
N ASN A 256 0.75 18.06 4.31
CA ASN A 256 1.30 19.35 4.77
C ASN A 256 0.66 20.62 4.17
N PHE A 257 -0.29 20.50 3.25
CA PHE A 257 -0.91 21.67 2.59
C PHE A 257 -2.43 21.73 2.78
N GLY A 258 -3.14 20.60 2.67
CA GLY A 258 -4.60 20.61 2.83
C GLY A 258 -5.20 19.21 2.99
N SER A 259 -6.32 19.16 3.71
CA SER A 259 -7.15 17.95 3.80
C SER A 259 -7.68 17.55 2.43
N GLY A 260 -7.84 16.24 2.24
CA GLY A 260 -8.34 15.70 0.98
C GLY A 260 -9.79 16.00 0.71
N GLY A 261 -10.24 15.47 -0.43
CA GLY A 261 -11.62 15.52 -0.85
C GLY A 261 -12.40 14.27 -0.50
N ILE A 262 -13.58 14.19 -1.09
CA ILE A 262 -14.43 13.01 -1.12
C ILE A 262 -14.43 12.51 -2.56
N GLY A 263 -13.91 11.31 -2.77
CA GLY A 263 -14.02 10.60 -4.04
C GLY A 263 -15.08 9.51 -3.95
N VAL A 264 -15.94 9.41 -4.95
CA VAL A 264 -16.97 8.38 -5.05
C VAL A 264 -17.04 7.86 -6.48
N LEU A 265 -16.94 6.55 -6.63
CA LEU A 265 -17.45 5.81 -7.77
C LEU A 265 -18.67 5.05 -7.27
N TRP A 266 -19.80 5.24 -7.94
CA TRP A 266 -21.06 4.55 -7.67
C TRP A 266 -21.47 3.82 -8.94
N ASP A 267 -21.73 2.54 -8.80
CA ASP A 267 -22.25 1.63 -9.81
C ASP A 267 -23.53 0.94 -9.24
N ASP A 268 -24.48 0.57 -10.10
CA ASP A 268 -25.79 0.06 -9.67
C ASP A 268 -26.14 -1.33 -10.21
N GLU A 269 -26.03 -1.58 -11.51
CA GLU A 269 -26.36 -2.88 -12.11
C GLU A 269 -25.37 -3.20 -13.24
N GLY A 270 -24.72 -4.35 -13.20
CA GLY A 270 -23.97 -4.81 -14.38
C GLY A 270 -23.19 -6.09 -14.22
N ASN A 271 -22.17 -6.30 -15.06
CA ASN A 271 -21.09 -7.23 -14.77
C ASN A 271 -19.81 -6.53 -15.19
N ASP A 272 -19.13 -5.95 -14.23
CA ASP A 272 -18.26 -4.82 -14.41
C ASP A 272 -16.81 -5.21 -14.18
N HIS A 273 -15.92 -4.49 -14.87
CA HIS A 273 -14.50 -4.74 -14.75
C HIS A 273 -13.75 -3.48 -14.31
N TYR A 274 -13.32 -3.52 -13.05
CA TYR A 274 -12.50 -2.48 -12.43
C TYR A 274 -11.03 -2.86 -12.48
N SER A 275 -10.26 -2.17 -13.33
CA SER A 275 -8.83 -2.43 -13.49
C SER A 275 -7.98 -1.20 -13.17
N SER A 276 -7.13 -1.31 -12.16
CA SER A 276 -6.20 -0.23 -11.77
C SER A 276 -4.90 -0.78 -11.19
N SER A 277 -3.99 0.11 -10.80
CA SER A 277 -2.72 -0.25 -10.17
C SER A 277 -2.69 0.23 -8.73
N TYR A 278 -2.11 1.41 -8.47
CA TYR A 278 -1.93 1.93 -7.12
C TYR A 278 -2.94 3.03 -6.79
N PHE A 279 -3.40 3.04 -5.54
CA PHE A 279 -4.26 4.10 -4.99
C PHE A 279 -5.62 4.18 -5.71
N SER A 280 -6.48 3.19 -5.50
CA SER A 280 -7.72 3.12 -6.26
C SER A 280 -8.84 2.36 -5.56
N GLN A 281 -10.00 2.21 -6.22
CA GLN A 281 -11.11 1.35 -5.79
C GLN A 281 -11.54 1.65 -4.36
N GLY A 282 -12.08 2.85 -4.15
CA GLY A 282 -12.60 3.30 -2.86
C GLY A 282 -11.53 3.52 -1.79
N SER A 283 -10.26 3.63 -2.17
CA SER A 283 -9.17 3.89 -1.22
C SER A 283 -8.95 5.38 -0.97
N SER A 284 -8.13 5.71 0.02
CA SER A 284 -7.86 7.11 0.35
C SER A 284 -6.49 7.38 0.95
N TYR A 285 -6.02 8.60 0.75
CA TYR A 285 -4.75 9.12 1.27
C TYR A 285 -4.87 10.55 1.80
N TRP A 286 -4.40 10.72 3.04
CA TRP A 286 -4.31 11.96 3.83
C TRP A 286 -5.61 12.75 4.02
N LEU A 287 -6.27 12.58 5.18
CA LEU A 287 -7.43 13.37 5.62
C LEU A 287 -8.55 13.47 4.56
N ALA A 288 -8.89 12.33 3.96
CA ALA A 288 -9.78 12.21 2.82
C ALA A 288 -10.75 11.05 3.01
N ILE A 289 -11.78 11.01 2.18
CA ILE A 289 -12.74 9.89 2.08
C ILE A 289 -12.70 9.38 0.64
N GLY A 290 -12.54 8.07 0.47
CA GLY A 290 -12.70 7.40 -0.82
C GLY A 290 -13.73 6.29 -0.71
N LEU A 291 -14.59 6.17 -1.71
CA LEU A 291 -15.70 5.23 -1.75
C LEU A 291 -15.81 4.63 -3.16
N LEU A 292 -15.87 3.30 -3.25
CA LEU A 292 -16.40 2.59 -4.41
C LEU A 292 -17.60 1.81 -3.92
N ILE A 293 -18.74 2.00 -4.58
CA ILE A 293 -19.99 1.34 -4.24
C ILE A 293 -20.50 0.69 -5.51
N ASP A 294 -20.65 -0.62 -5.47
CA ASP A 294 -21.34 -1.43 -6.46
C ASP A 294 -22.59 -2.02 -5.81
N ASN A 295 -23.73 -2.02 -6.50
CA ASN A 295 -24.97 -2.58 -5.96
C ASN A 295 -25.30 -3.94 -6.55
N GLY A 296 -24.64 -4.39 -7.62
CA GLY A 296 -24.74 -5.76 -8.04
C GLY A 296 -24.21 -6.06 -9.43
N GLY A 297 -23.69 -7.27 -9.55
CA GLY A 297 -23.21 -7.80 -10.81
C GLY A 297 -22.55 -9.15 -10.64
N ASN A 298 -21.59 -9.48 -11.49
CA ASN A 298 -20.61 -10.52 -11.17
C ASN A 298 -19.28 -9.94 -11.62
N ASP A 299 -18.63 -9.28 -10.69
CA ASP A 299 -17.73 -8.19 -10.98
C ASP A 299 -16.28 -8.60 -10.75
N ILE A 300 -15.39 -7.92 -11.48
CA ILE A 300 -13.97 -8.20 -11.43
C ILE A 300 -13.24 -6.96 -10.95
N TYR A 301 -12.71 -7.06 -9.74
CA TYR A 301 -11.87 -6.04 -9.13
C TYR A 301 -10.40 -6.43 -9.21
N HIS A 302 -9.65 -5.80 -10.12
CA HIS A 302 -8.22 -6.04 -10.28
C HIS A 302 -7.38 -4.80 -9.95
N ALA A 303 -6.55 -4.90 -8.91
CA ALA A 303 -5.65 -3.82 -8.50
C ALA A 303 -4.25 -4.32 -8.08
N ARG A 304 -3.33 -3.39 -7.81
CA ARG A 304 -2.02 -3.69 -7.22
C ARG A 304 -2.01 -3.47 -5.72
N ARG A 305 -1.82 -2.22 -5.28
CA ARG A 305 -1.69 -1.88 -3.85
C ARG A 305 -2.41 -0.60 -3.50
N TYR A 306 -2.74 -0.46 -2.22
CA TYR A 306 -3.52 0.67 -1.69
C TYR A 306 -4.85 0.79 -2.43
N ALA A 307 -5.56 -0.33 -2.52
CA ALA A 307 -6.76 -0.49 -3.30
C ALA A 307 -7.87 -1.18 -2.51
N GLN A 308 -9.07 -1.30 -3.07
CA GLN A 308 -10.18 -2.09 -2.54
C GLN A 308 -10.52 -1.69 -1.10
N GLY A 309 -10.92 -0.44 -0.92
CA GLY A 309 -11.37 0.09 0.36
C GLY A 309 -10.25 0.34 1.38
N THR A 310 -9.04 0.64 0.93
CA THR A 310 -7.90 0.88 1.82
C THR A 310 -7.88 2.32 2.34
N GLY A 311 -7.75 2.49 3.66
CA GLY A 311 -7.48 3.78 4.28
C GLY A 311 -5.99 3.96 4.63
N THR A 312 -5.36 5.06 4.20
CA THR A 312 -3.95 5.38 4.52
C THR A 312 -3.77 6.80 5.07
N HIS A 313 -3.20 6.91 6.27
CA HIS A 313 -2.86 8.16 6.97
C HIS A 313 -4.05 9.07 7.33
N LEU A 314 -4.79 8.71 8.40
CA LEU A 314 -5.92 9.48 8.96
C LEU A 314 -7.08 9.70 7.96
N THR A 315 -7.48 8.63 7.27
CA THR A 315 -8.51 8.64 6.22
C THR A 315 -9.55 7.56 6.43
N VAL A 316 -10.60 7.60 5.61
CA VAL A 316 -11.56 6.51 5.45
C VAL A 316 -11.53 6.05 4.00
N GLY A 317 -11.28 4.76 3.77
CA GLY A 317 -11.49 4.11 2.48
C GLY A 317 -12.53 3.01 2.62
N ALA A 318 -13.45 2.89 1.67
CA ALA A 318 -14.42 1.80 1.62
C ALA A 318 -14.67 1.33 0.18
N LEU A 319 -14.69 0.01 0.02
CA LEU A 319 -15.32 -0.66 -1.11
C LEU A 319 -16.55 -1.39 -0.56
N ILE A 320 -17.70 -1.15 -1.18
CA ILE A 320 -18.97 -1.78 -0.81
C ILE A 320 -19.50 -2.44 -2.06
N ASP A 321 -19.60 -3.76 -2.04
CA ASP A 321 -20.34 -4.56 -2.99
C ASP A 321 -21.59 -5.12 -2.29
N ARG A 322 -22.66 -5.39 -3.03
CA ARG A 322 -23.92 -5.86 -2.46
C ARG A 322 -24.43 -7.18 -2.99
N LEU A 323 -24.19 -7.52 -4.26
CA LEU A 323 -24.86 -8.65 -4.91
C LEU A 323 -23.99 -9.29 -6.01
N GLY A 324 -23.86 -10.61 -5.95
CA GLY A 324 -23.47 -11.48 -7.04
C GLY A 324 -22.10 -12.11 -6.84
N ASP A 325 -21.64 -12.93 -7.80
CA ASP A 325 -20.46 -13.77 -7.61
C ASP A 325 -19.18 -13.04 -8.09
N ASP A 326 -18.46 -12.43 -7.17
CA ASP A 326 -17.41 -11.45 -7.43
C ASP A 326 -15.98 -11.96 -7.26
N CYS A 327 -15.05 -11.28 -7.93
CA CYS A 327 -13.64 -11.61 -7.92
C CYS A 327 -12.76 -10.42 -7.57
N TYR A 328 -12.22 -10.44 -6.35
CA TYR A 328 -11.29 -9.44 -5.83
C TYR A 328 -9.85 -9.92 -5.93
N THR A 329 -9.09 -9.36 -6.87
CA THR A 329 -7.66 -9.67 -7.03
C THR A 329 -6.78 -8.46 -6.76
N SER A 330 -5.81 -8.62 -5.85
CA SER A 330 -4.82 -7.59 -5.55
C SER A 330 -3.44 -8.16 -5.23
N MET A 331 -2.42 -7.30 -5.14
CA MET A 331 -1.10 -7.72 -4.67
C MET A 331 -1.00 -7.63 -3.15
N SER A 332 -1.20 -6.44 -2.58
CA SER A 332 -1.10 -6.22 -1.13
C SER A 332 -1.65 -4.86 -0.71
N VAL A 333 -1.82 -4.64 0.60
CA VAL A 333 -2.35 -3.40 1.17
C VAL A 333 -3.68 -3.06 0.50
N SER A 334 -4.63 -3.97 0.66
CA SER A 334 -5.89 -4.01 -0.08
C SER A 334 -6.97 -4.72 0.72
N GLN A 335 -8.19 -4.76 0.19
CA GLN A 335 -9.32 -5.53 0.75
C GLN A 335 -9.59 -5.12 2.20
N GLY A 336 -9.96 -3.85 2.35
CA GLY A 336 -10.31 -3.25 3.63
C GLY A 336 -9.13 -2.95 4.55
N CYS A 337 -7.93 -2.69 4.02
CA CYS A 337 -6.77 -2.44 4.85
C CYS A 337 -6.78 -1.05 5.52
N GLY A 338 -6.41 -0.99 6.80
CA GLY A 338 -6.27 0.25 7.57
C GLY A 338 -4.82 0.53 7.98
N TYR A 339 -4.31 1.72 7.66
CA TYR A 339 -2.94 2.12 8.01
C TYR A 339 -2.85 3.53 8.59
N ASP A 340 -1.95 3.75 9.56
CA ASP A 340 -1.65 5.07 10.14
C ASP A 340 -2.91 5.81 10.63
N PHE A 341 -3.63 5.22 11.58
CA PHE A 341 -4.90 5.73 12.15
C PHE A 341 -6.07 5.85 11.16
N SER A 342 -5.94 5.33 9.94
CA SER A 342 -7.05 5.25 8.99
C SER A 342 -7.98 4.06 9.25
N GLN A 343 -9.19 4.17 8.71
CA GLN A 343 -10.12 3.06 8.58
C GLN A 343 -10.17 2.59 7.12
N GLY A 344 -9.97 1.30 6.90
CA GLY A 344 -10.27 0.62 5.65
C GLY A 344 -11.42 -0.36 5.83
N LEU A 345 -12.29 -0.46 4.83
CA LEU A 345 -13.44 -1.35 4.79
C LEU A 345 -13.57 -1.97 3.40
N LEU A 346 -13.65 -3.28 3.34
CA LEU A 346 -14.31 -3.98 2.24
C LEU A 346 -15.56 -4.63 2.83
N PHE A 347 -16.71 -4.37 2.25
CA PHE A 347 -17.98 -4.97 2.64
C PHE A 347 -18.60 -5.60 1.40
N ASP A 348 -18.87 -6.89 1.50
CA ASP A 348 -19.66 -7.68 0.56
C ASP A 348 -20.88 -8.24 1.32
N ASN A 349 -21.98 -8.51 0.62
CA ASN A 349 -23.26 -8.88 1.20
C ASN A 349 -23.87 -10.18 0.67
N GLU A 350 -23.71 -10.53 -0.61
CA GLU A 350 -24.28 -11.74 -1.19
C GLU A 350 -23.45 -12.18 -2.40
N GLY A 351 -23.03 -13.44 -2.48
CA GLY A 351 -22.28 -13.96 -3.62
C GLY A 351 -21.57 -15.26 -3.30
N ASP A 352 -21.16 -16.07 -4.28
CA ASP A 352 -20.11 -17.07 -4.05
C ASP A 352 -18.74 -16.46 -4.47
N ASP A 353 -18.07 -15.76 -3.54
CA ASP A 353 -17.03 -14.78 -3.84
C ASP A 353 -15.59 -15.30 -3.74
N THR A 354 -14.67 -14.63 -4.45
CA THR A 354 -13.24 -14.93 -4.39
C THR A 354 -12.39 -13.72 -4.04
N TYR A 355 -11.71 -13.80 -2.89
CA TYR A 355 -10.75 -12.81 -2.41
C TYR A 355 -9.31 -13.31 -2.55
N SER A 356 -8.56 -12.76 -3.51
CA SER A 356 -7.19 -13.17 -3.82
C SER A 356 -6.18 -12.04 -3.60
N ALA A 357 -5.17 -12.28 -2.77
CA ALA A 357 -4.08 -11.33 -2.53
C ALA A 357 -2.74 -12.03 -2.25
N LYS A 358 -1.59 -11.35 -2.43
CA LYS A 358 -0.29 -11.93 -2.05
C LYS A 358 0.01 -11.78 -0.56
N TRP A 359 -0.20 -10.59 0.03
CA TRP A 359 0.10 -10.34 1.45
C TRP A 359 -0.58 -9.08 1.99
N PHE A 360 -0.78 -8.98 3.32
CA PHE A 360 -1.30 -7.79 4.01
C PHE A 360 -2.56 -7.24 3.34
N ALA A 361 -3.59 -8.08 3.30
CA ALA A 361 -4.89 -7.79 2.69
C ALA A 361 -5.99 -8.25 3.65
N GLN A 362 -7.20 -8.52 3.17
CA GLN A 362 -8.25 -9.27 3.89
C GLN A 362 -8.49 -8.78 5.34
N GLY A 363 -8.79 -7.49 5.48
CA GLY A 363 -9.09 -6.88 6.78
C GLY A 363 -7.86 -6.69 7.69
N THR A 364 -6.67 -6.62 7.11
CA THR A 364 -5.42 -6.40 7.87
C THR A 364 -5.18 -4.93 8.20
N SER A 365 -4.43 -4.66 9.27
CA SER A 365 -4.04 -3.30 9.63
C SER A 365 -2.65 -3.16 10.25
N GLY A 366 -2.13 -1.94 10.15
CA GLY A 366 -0.85 -1.53 10.73
C GLY A 366 -0.86 -0.10 11.24
N SER A 367 0.11 0.23 12.10
CA SER A 367 0.32 1.58 12.65
C SER A 367 -0.95 2.27 13.19
N SER A 368 -1.68 1.61 14.09
CA SER A 368 -2.95 2.10 14.66
C SER A 368 -4.12 2.22 13.68
N GLY A 369 -3.99 1.69 12.48
CA GLY A 369 -5.12 1.58 11.56
C GLY A 369 -6.17 0.59 12.03
N THR A 370 -7.36 0.68 11.43
CA THR A 370 -8.42 -0.31 11.54
C THR A 370 -8.74 -0.83 10.15
N GLY A 371 -8.51 -2.14 9.94
CA GLY A 371 -8.83 -2.81 8.69
C GLY A 371 -9.95 -3.82 8.93
N ILE A 372 -10.94 -3.82 8.03
CA ILE A 372 -12.14 -4.63 8.14
C ILE A 372 -12.48 -5.18 6.76
N LEU A 373 -12.60 -6.50 6.67
CA LEU A 373 -13.30 -7.18 5.58
C LEU A 373 -14.54 -7.83 6.19
N ILE A 374 -15.70 -7.57 5.60
CA ILE A 374 -16.96 -8.23 5.94
C ILE A 374 -17.51 -8.88 4.67
N ASP A 375 -17.85 -10.14 4.76
CA ASP A 375 -18.72 -10.87 3.85
C ASP A 375 -19.92 -11.39 4.66
N GLN A 376 -21.12 -11.34 4.10
CA GLN A 376 -22.34 -11.72 4.82
C GLN A 376 -22.95 -13.05 4.41
N LYS A 377 -22.82 -13.47 3.14
CA LYS A 377 -23.50 -14.66 2.62
C LYS A 377 -22.79 -15.17 1.38
N GLY A 378 -22.44 -16.45 1.40
CA GLY A 378 -21.85 -17.03 0.21
C GLY A 378 -21.30 -18.43 0.39
N ASN A 379 -20.47 -18.90 -0.51
CA ASN A 379 -19.53 -19.99 -0.26
C ASN A 379 -18.17 -19.53 -0.78
N ASP A 380 -17.43 -18.87 0.09
CA ASP A 380 -16.44 -17.90 -0.31
C ASP A 380 -15.03 -18.46 -0.22
N SER A 381 -14.13 -17.84 -0.98
CA SER A 381 -12.75 -18.28 -1.11
C SER A 381 -11.77 -17.18 -0.79
N TYR A 382 -11.14 -17.28 0.38
CA TYR A 382 -10.12 -16.36 0.89
C TYR A 382 -8.72 -16.90 0.63
N LEU A 383 -8.10 -16.44 -0.45
CA LEU A 383 -6.80 -16.88 -0.94
C LEU A 383 -5.74 -15.80 -0.69
N CYS A 384 -4.88 -16.02 0.30
CA CYS A 384 -3.70 -15.21 0.54
C CYS A 384 -2.38 -15.99 0.50
N GLY A 385 -1.34 -15.38 -0.07
CA GLY A 385 0.03 -15.93 -0.11
C GLY A 385 0.82 -15.77 1.18
N SER A 386 0.36 -14.95 2.13
CA SER A 386 1.04 -14.68 3.39
C SER A 386 0.17 -14.99 4.59
N PHE A 387 0.78 -15.60 5.61
CA PHE A 387 0.12 -15.98 6.85
C PHE A 387 -0.46 -14.78 7.61
N ASN A 388 0.05 -13.55 7.42
CA ASN A 388 -0.36 -12.36 8.18
C ASN A 388 -1.42 -11.49 7.48
N SER A 389 -2.43 -12.09 6.85
CA SER A 389 -3.42 -11.35 6.04
C SER A 389 -4.89 -11.56 6.44
N GLN A 390 -5.31 -12.60 7.16
CA GLN A 390 -6.74 -12.84 7.44
C GLN A 390 -7.17 -12.21 8.76
N GLY A 391 -7.46 -10.90 8.73
CA GLY A 391 -7.81 -10.12 9.90
C GLY A 391 -6.62 -9.81 10.82
N SER A 392 -5.43 -9.57 10.28
CA SER A 392 -4.24 -9.35 11.12
C SER A 392 -4.15 -7.93 11.69
N GLY A 393 -4.16 -7.79 13.02
CA GLY A 393 -3.95 -6.50 13.70
C GLY A 393 -2.53 -6.32 14.24
N GLN A 394 -1.69 -5.52 13.58
CA GLN A 394 -0.28 -5.37 13.97
C GLN A 394 -0.06 -4.38 15.12
N TYR A 395 0.98 -4.61 15.93
CA TYR A 395 1.43 -3.66 16.96
C TYR A 395 2.66 -2.91 16.47
N SER A 396 2.59 -1.58 16.52
CA SER A 396 3.74 -0.72 16.24
C SER A 396 4.46 -0.43 17.54
N THR A 397 5.67 -0.98 17.68
CA THR A 397 6.56 -0.66 18.83
C THR A 397 6.98 0.80 18.82
N LYS A 398 7.22 1.38 17.63
CA LYS A 398 7.57 2.80 17.46
C LYS A 398 6.46 3.73 17.96
N MET A 399 5.21 3.39 17.71
CA MET A 399 4.06 4.22 18.10
C MET A 399 3.42 3.77 19.41
N GLU A 400 3.96 2.73 20.06
CA GLU A 400 3.40 2.09 21.26
C GLU A 400 1.88 1.83 21.16
N SER A 401 1.41 1.39 19.99
CA SER A 401 -0.01 1.33 19.67
C SER A 401 -0.37 0.13 18.79
N GLY A 402 -1.59 -0.37 19.01
CA GLY A 402 -2.17 -1.52 18.33
C GLY A 402 -3.07 -1.12 17.18
N SER A 403 -3.07 -1.93 16.13
CA SER A 403 -3.94 -1.80 14.96
C SER A 403 -4.98 -2.92 15.01
N ILE A 404 -6.22 -2.62 14.67
CA ILE A 404 -7.34 -3.58 14.69
C ILE A 404 -7.49 -4.17 13.29
N GLY A 405 -7.38 -5.49 13.16
CA GLY A 405 -7.62 -6.17 11.89
C GLY A 405 -8.74 -7.19 12.07
N LEU A 406 -9.74 -7.17 11.19
CA LEU A 406 -10.93 -8.02 11.29
C LEU A 406 -11.27 -8.60 9.92
N LEU A 407 -11.40 -9.92 9.86
CA LEU A 407 -12.12 -10.61 8.79
C LEU A 407 -13.39 -11.20 9.39
N ILE A 408 -14.53 -10.85 8.83
CA ILE A 408 -15.84 -11.29 9.31
C ILE A 408 -16.54 -11.92 8.12
N ASP A 409 -16.75 -13.21 8.21
CA ASP A 409 -17.44 -14.02 7.22
C ASP A 409 -18.65 -14.65 7.90
N LEU A 410 -19.79 -14.65 7.23
CA LEU A 410 -21.06 -15.10 7.81
C LEU A 410 -21.83 -15.97 6.83
N GLU A 411 -22.69 -16.83 7.38
CA GLU A 411 -23.42 -17.82 6.59
C GLU A 411 -22.44 -18.68 5.75
N GLY A 412 -22.91 -19.51 4.81
CA GLY A 412 -21.99 -20.16 3.89
C GLY A 412 -21.16 -21.36 4.34
N LYS A 413 -20.26 -21.76 3.44
CA LYS A 413 -19.28 -22.83 3.63
C LYS A 413 -17.99 -22.51 2.90
N ASP A 414 -17.00 -22.10 3.65
CA ASP A 414 -15.98 -21.21 3.12
C ASP A 414 -14.59 -21.85 3.12
N ARG A 415 -13.67 -21.23 2.38
CA ARG A 415 -12.33 -21.75 2.16
C ARG A 415 -11.28 -20.70 2.42
N TYR A 416 -10.30 -21.07 3.24
CA TYR A 416 -9.22 -20.20 3.64
C TYR A 416 -7.87 -20.84 3.31
N SER A 417 -6.96 -20.06 2.71
CA SER A 417 -5.63 -20.57 2.36
C SER A 417 -4.60 -20.49 3.49
N VAL A 418 -4.86 -19.72 4.56
CA VAL A 418 -3.90 -19.50 5.66
C VAL A 418 -4.46 -19.78 7.05
N LYS A 419 -4.97 -18.80 7.78
CA LYS A 419 -5.24 -18.89 9.22
C LYS A 419 -6.72 -19.04 9.55
N GLY A 420 -7.59 -18.47 8.72
CA GLY A 420 -9.03 -18.67 8.80
C GLY A 420 -9.38 -20.13 8.56
N GLU A 421 -10.53 -20.52 9.10
CA GLU A 421 -11.10 -21.86 8.97
C GLU A 421 -12.63 -21.70 8.97
N ASP A 422 -13.30 -22.54 8.17
CA ASP A 422 -14.77 -22.65 8.08
C ASP A 422 -15.40 -22.79 9.48
N ASP A 423 -16.46 -22.03 9.78
CA ASP A 423 -17.22 -22.08 11.03
C ASP A 423 -16.38 -21.84 12.31
N CYS A 424 -15.30 -21.07 12.22
CA CYS A 424 -14.35 -20.86 13.32
C CYS A 424 -14.11 -19.39 13.70
N LEU A 425 -13.75 -19.19 14.97
CA LEU A 425 -13.12 -17.95 15.44
C LEU A 425 -11.61 -18.15 15.53
N TRP A 426 -10.84 -17.23 14.97
CA TRP A 426 -9.38 -17.23 15.07
C TRP A 426 -8.82 -15.88 15.50
N HIS A 427 -7.58 -15.94 15.97
CA HIS A 427 -6.79 -14.77 16.36
C HIS A 427 -5.59 -14.61 15.44
N GLN A 428 -5.28 -13.36 15.10
CA GLN A 428 -4.20 -13.03 14.20
C GLN A 428 -3.58 -11.65 14.46
N GLY A 429 -2.25 -11.62 14.60
CA GLY A 429 -1.53 -10.44 15.05
C GLY A 429 -1.63 -10.27 16.56
N LYS A 430 -1.56 -9.03 17.07
CA LYS A 430 -1.73 -8.76 18.51
C LYS A 430 -3.17 -8.35 18.83
N TYR A 431 -3.81 -7.60 17.94
CA TYR A 431 -5.16 -7.06 18.14
C TYR A 431 -6.09 -7.31 16.96
N GLY A 432 -5.89 -8.43 16.25
CA GLY A 432 -6.78 -8.84 15.18
C GLY A 432 -7.18 -10.30 15.27
N GLY A 433 -8.04 -10.68 14.35
CA GLY A 433 -8.52 -12.03 14.17
C GLY A 433 -9.62 -12.03 13.12
N GLY A 434 -10.27 -13.17 13.00
CA GLY A 434 -11.48 -13.24 12.20
C GLY A 434 -12.44 -14.26 12.75
N ILE A 435 -13.64 -14.18 12.21
CA ILE A 435 -14.76 -15.04 12.54
C ILE A 435 -15.40 -15.48 11.24
N ASP A 436 -15.70 -16.76 11.21
CA ASP A 436 -16.63 -17.38 10.29
C ASP A 436 -17.75 -17.98 11.15
N SER A 437 -19.01 -17.72 10.80
CA SER A 437 -20.12 -18.41 11.43
C SER A 437 -21.32 -18.61 10.50
N SER A 438 -21.63 -19.88 10.25
CA SER A 438 -22.84 -20.33 9.55
C SER A 438 -24.15 -20.09 10.32
N LYS A 439 -24.10 -19.51 11.54
CA LYS A 439 -25.28 -19.31 12.40
C LYS A 439 -25.47 -17.84 12.74
N SER A 440 -26.66 -17.33 12.43
CA SER A 440 -27.14 -16.01 12.88
C SER A 440 -27.26 -15.83 14.41
N THR A 441 -26.99 -16.88 15.22
CA THR A 441 -27.05 -16.82 16.69
C THR A 441 -25.79 -17.38 17.33
N TRP A 442 -25.12 -16.52 18.10
CA TRP A 442 -23.86 -16.81 18.78
C TRP A 442 -24.04 -17.69 20.02
N ASP A 443 -23.41 -18.88 20.04
CA ASP A 443 -23.28 -19.68 21.26
C ASP A 443 -21.96 -19.31 21.97
N LYS A 444 -22.07 -18.56 23.08
CA LYS A 444 -20.93 -18.08 23.88
C LYS A 444 -20.02 -19.18 24.43
N ASN A 445 -20.40 -20.45 24.28
CA ASN A 445 -19.72 -21.60 24.87
C ASN A 445 -18.66 -22.26 23.95
N THR A 446 -18.42 -21.74 22.74
CA THR A 446 -17.34 -22.22 21.84
C THR A 446 -16.00 -21.51 22.10
N SER A 447 -15.77 -21.05 23.33
CA SER A 447 -14.58 -20.29 23.70
C SER A 447 -13.29 -21.15 23.70
N SER A 448 -12.42 -20.90 22.73
CA SER A 448 -10.95 -21.03 22.92
C SER A 448 -10.35 -19.79 23.59
N TRP A 449 -11.18 -18.78 23.91
CA TRP A 449 -10.81 -17.68 24.79
C TRP A 449 -10.59 -18.20 26.20
N SER A 450 -9.33 -18.25 26.63
CA SER A 450 -9.05 -18.26 28.06
C SER A 450 -9.12 -16.82 28.55
N ASP A 451 -10.06 -16.53 29.45
CA ASP A 451 -10.23 -15.22 30.11
C ASP A 451 -8.96 -14.69 30.83
N ARG A 452 -7.86 -15.44 30.82
CA ARG A 452 -6.58 -15.06 31.43
C ARG A 452 -5.85 -13.93 30.70
N GLU A 453 -6.16 -13.66 29.42
CA GLU A 453 -5.45 -12.63 28.65
C GLU A 453 -6.12 -11.24 28.70
N LEU A 454 -7.39 -11.15 29.13
CA LEU A 454 -8.14 -9.88 29.23
C LEU A 454 -8.08 -9.22 30.61
N THR A 455 -7.72 -9.93 31.66
CA THR A 455 -7.66 -9.38 33.03
C THR A 455 -6.26 -8.88 33.36
N SER A 456 -5.84 -7.77 32.76
CA SER A 456 -4.86 -6.90 33.41
C SER A 456 -5.57 -5.63 33.84
N ASP A 457 -5.96 -5.57 35.12
CA ASP A 457 -6.52 -4.40 35.80
C ASP A 457 -5.49 -3.27 35.88
N LYS A 458 -5.18 -2.64 34.76
CA LYS A 458 -4.56 -1.32 34.74
C LYS A 458 -5.60 -0.37 34.16
N GLU A 459 -6.16 0.46 35.03
CA GLU A 459 -6.88 1.67 34.62
C GLU A 459 -5.97 2.47 33.68
N THR A 460 -6.22 2.37 32.38
CA THR A 460 -5.52 3.16 31.39
C THR A 460 -6.18 4.54 31.37
N THR A 461 -5.58 5.50 32.07
CA THR A 461 -5.88 6.91 31.83
C THR A 461 -5.62 7.21 30.35
N VAL A 462 -6.69 7.45 29.60
CA VAL A 462 -6.63 7.87 28.19
C VAL A 462 -5.92 9.21 28.15
N THR A 463 -4.63 9.17 27.82
CA THR A 463 -3.83 10.36 27.59
C THR A 463 -4.05 10.72 26.12
N ILE A 464 -4.55 11.93 25.84
CA ILE A 464 -4.63 12.43 24.46
C ILE A 464 -3.19 12.62 23.99
N ILE A 465 -2.67 11.62 23.26
CA ILE A 465 -1.35 11.68 22.63
C ILE A 465 -1.49 12.66 21.46
N LYS A 466 -0.78 13.79 21.51
CA LYS A 466 -0.61 14.63 20.31
C LYS A 466 0.05 13.78 19.23
N PRO A 467 -0.45 13.78 17.98
CA PRO A 467 0.11 12.95 16.93
C PRO A 467 1.61 13.24 16.81
N PRO A 468 2.45 12.19 16.79
CA PRO A 468 3.89 12.37 16.67
C PRO A 468 4.18 13.14 15.38
N VAL A 469 5.15 14.05 15.43
CA VAL A 469 5.76 14.58 14.22
C VAL A 469 6.41 13.38 13.53
N PHE A 470 5.82 12.95 12.42
CA PHE A 470 6.36 11.85 11.62
C PHE A 470 7.70 12.30 11.04
N GLU A 471 8.80 11.90 11.67
CA GLU A 471 10.09 11.84 10.98
C GLU A 471 9.95 10.82 9.85
N GLU A 472 10.15 11.32 8.62
CA GLU A 472 10.12 10.58 7.37
C GLU A 472 10.91 9.28 7.50
N LYS A 473 10.21 8.14 7.54
CA LYS A 473 10.81 6.85 7.21
C LYS A 473 10.31 6.51 5.81
N GLU A 474 11.19 6.67 4.83
CA GLU A 474 10.97 6.16 3.48
C GLU A 474 10.77 4.64 3.61
N LEU A 475 9.59 4.13 3.24
CA LEU A 475 9.37 2.69 3.07
C LEU A 475 10.36 2.19 2.01
N LEU A 476 10.71 0.90 2.04
CA LEU A 476 11.56 0.27 1.01
C LEU A 476 10.73 -0.76 0.22
N PRO A 477 9.79 -0.33 -0.64
CA PRO A 477 8.83 -1.22 -1.29
C PRO A 477 9.51 -2.28 -2.16
N GLU A 478 10.72 -2.03 -2.64
CA GLU A 478 11.50 -3.01 -3.42
C GLU A 478 12.02 -4.18 -2.58
N LEU A 479 11.98 -4.08 -1.24
CA LEU A 479 12.17 -5.22 -0.33
C LEU A 479 10.88 -5.99 -0.09
N GLU A 480 9.73 -5.45 -0.50
CA GLU A 480 8.40 -6.04 -0.30
C GLU A 480 7.88 -6.74 -1.58
N SER A 481 8.66 -6.71 -2.67
CA SER A 481 8.34 -7.28 -3.99
C SER A 481 9.29 -8.42 -4.37
N SER A 482 8.74 -9.58 -4.78
CA SER A 482 9.42 -10.63 -5.58
C SER A 482 10.86 -11.02 -5.21
N LEU A 483 11.22 -11.07 -3.92
CA LEU A 483 12.54 -11.56 -3.47
C LEU A 483 12.79 -13.05 -3.77
N GLY A 484 11.78 -13.80 -4.24
CA GLY A 484 11.89 -15.21 -4.62
C GLY A 484 12.68 -15.47 -5.91
N ASP A 485 12.88 -14.46 -6.74
CA ASP A 485 13.78 -14.53 -7.91
C ASP A 485 15.20 -14.14 -7.47
N GLU A 486 16.16 -15.05 -7.62
CA GLU A 486 17.54 -14.83 -7.15
C GLU A 486 18.26 -13.74 -7.95
N ASP A 487 18.02 -13.61 -9.26
CA ASP A 487 18.65 -12.57 -10.07
C ASP A 487 18.14 -11.18 -9.66
N TYR A 488 16.83 -11.06 -9.42
CA TYR A 488 16.22 -9.84 -8.89
C TYR A 488 16.71 -9.53 -7.47
N ARG A 489 16.76 -10.54 -6.60
CA ARG A 489 17.28 -10.42 -5.23
C ARG A 489 18.71 -9.89 -5.22
N GLN A 490 19.58 -10.35 -6.13
CA GLN A 490 20.94 -9.82 -6.26
C GLN A 490 20.99 -8.36 -6.74
N ILE A 491 20.05 -7.94 -7.60
CA ILE A 491 19.91 -6.53 -8.00
C ILE A 491 19.53 -5.67 -6.79
N VAL A 492 18.54 -6.12 -6.02
CA VAL A 492 18.08 -5.46 -4.79
C VAL A 492 19.24 -5.32 -3.79
N ILE A 493 20.00 -6.39 -3.54
CA ILE A 493 21.17 -6.38 -2.65
C ILE A 493 22.16 -5.29 -3.08
N LYS A 494 22.55 -5.27 -4.36
CA LYS A 494 23.50 -4.28 -4.91
C LYS A 494 22.96 -2.86 -4.90
N LYS A 495 21.66 -2.67 -5.12
CA LYS A 495 21.00 -1.36 -5.12
C LYS A 495 21.05 -0.75 -3.72
N PHE A 496 20.62 -1.50 -2.72
CA PHE A 496 20.52 -1.00 -1.35
C PHE A 496 21.88 -0.89 -0.66
N SER A 497 22.82 -1.81 -0.90
CA SER A 497 24.17 -1.70 -0.34
C SER A 497 24.88 -0.40 -0.76
N LYS A 498 24.67 0.04 -2.01
CA LYS A 498 25.20 1.31 -2.54
C LYS A 498 24.61 2.57 -1.90
N LYS A 499 23.41 2.50 -1.29
CA LYS A 499 22.84 3.63 -0.54
C LYS A 499 23.63 3.92 0.75
N GLY A 500 24.41 2.94 1.23
CA GLY A 500 25.33 3.09 2.35
C GLY A 500 24.66 3.01 3.73
N PRO A 501 25.43 3.23 4.82
CA PRO A 501 24.99 2.95 6.19
C PRO A 501 23.77 3.76 6.68
N SER A 502 23.43 4.87 6.02
CA SER A 502 22.31 5.73 6.40
C SER A 502 20.96 5.03 6.35
N ILE A 503 20.81 3.98 5.52
CA ILE A 503 19.54 3.24 5.40
C ILE A 503 19.39 2.11 6.43
N ILE A 504 20.44 1.77 7.17
CA ILE A 504 20.44 0.66 8.13
C ILE A 504 19.34 0.79 9.20
N PRO A 505 19.07 1.97 9.79
CA PRO A 505 17.98 2.11 10.76
C PRO A 505 16.62 1.71 10.18
N HIS A 506 16.41 1.89 8.87
CA HIS A 506 15.18 1.47 8.19
C HIS A 506 15.19 -0.03 7.87
N LEU A 507 16.31 -0.58 7.42
CA LEU A 507 16.46 -2.01 7.12
C LEU A 507 16.26 -2.90 8.36
N ILE A 508 16.72 -2.46 9.52
CA ILE A 508 16.58 -3.19 10.78
C ILE A 508 15.11 -3.40 11.15
N ASP A 509 14.23 -2.44 10.83
CA ASP A 509 12.79 -2.56 11.11
C ASP A 509 12.18 -3.78 10.39
N TYR A 510 12.70 -4.13 9.20
CA TYR A 510 12.22 -5.26 8.41
C TYR A 510 12.74 -6.63 8.91
N LEU A 511 13.77 -6.67 9.78
CA LEU A 511 14.30 -7.93 10.33
C LEU A 511 13.36 -8.59 11.35
N ASP A 512 12.36 -7.85 11.85
CA ASP A 512 11.35 -8.32 12.79
C ASP A 512 10.15 -8.99 12.09
N ILE A 513 10.04 -8.82 10.77
CA ILE A 513 9.02 -9.47 9.95
C ILE A 513 9.32 -10.97 9.86
N LYS A 514 8.30 -11.81 10.02
CA LYS A 514 8.39 -13.28 9.94
C LYS A 514 8.54 -13.80 8.49
N ASP A 515 9.41 -13.19 7.71
CA ASP A 515 9.80 -13.66 6.36
C ASP A 515 11.30 -13.99 6.36
N ALA A 516 11.61 -15.27 6.15
CA ALA A 516 12.98 -15.77 6.18
C ALA A 516 13.84 -15.25 5.02
N LEU A 517 13.25 -15.09 3.83
CA LEU A 517 13.94 -14.65 2.62
C LEU A 517 14.23 -13.15 2.68
N LEU A 518 13.24 -12.35 3.10
CA LEU A 518 13.41 -10.92 3.37
C LEU A 518 14.50 -10.69 4.42
N LYS A 519 14.43 -11.41 5.54
CA LYS A 519 15.44 -11.32 6.60
C LYS A 519 16.85 -11.62 6.07
N GLN A 520 16.99 -12.69 5.28
CA GLN A 520 18.28 -13.03 4.69
C GLN A 520 18.76 -11.97 3.69
N THR A 521 17.86 -11.43 2.86
CA THR A 521 18.17 -10.34 1.90
C THR A 521 18.67 -9.09 2.62
N ILE A 522 18.04 -8.68 3.72
CA ILE A 522 18.50 -7.53 4.51
C ILE A 522 19.87 -7.80 5.12
N MET A 523 20.09 -8.99 5.66
CA MET A 523 21.41 -9.37 6.19
C MET A 523 22.48 -9.34 5.09
N ASP A 524 22.14 -9.73 3.86
CA ASP A 524 23.05 -9.70 2.72
C ASP A 524 23.32 -8.28 2.21
N ILE A 525 22.30 -7.40 2.19
CA ILE A 525 22.46 -5.96 1.91
C ILE A 525 23.46 -5.34 2.88
N ILE A 526 23.27 -5.57 4.18
CA ILE A 526 24.12 -5.01 5.23
C ILE A 526 25.52 -5.63 5.17
N ARG A 527 25.64 -6.92 4.85
CA ARG A 527 26.95 -7.58 4.66
C ARG A 527 27.71 -6.97 3.48
N GLU A 528 27.04 -6.70 2.37
CA GLU A 528 27.62 -6.09 1.17
C GLU A 528 28.14 -4.66 1.44
N MET A 529 27.57 -3.95 2.42
CA MET A 529 28.11 -2.66 2.87
C MET A 529 29.47 -2.79 3.57
N GLY A 530 29.76 -3.94 4.20
CA GLY A 530 31.02 -4.17 4.92
C GLY A 530 31.18 -3.32 6.20
N LYS A 531 32.43 -3.09 6.62
CA LYS A 531 32.77 -2.45 7.92
C LYS A 531 32.15 -1.05 8.12
N VAL A 532 31.82 -0.32 7.05
CA VAL A 532 31.20 1.02 7.18
C VAL A 532 29.81 0.97 7.83
N ALA A 533 29.16 -0.19 7.85
CA ALA A 533 27.88 -0.39 8.53
C ALA A 533 27.99 -0.52 10.05
N ALA A 534 29.18 -0.89 10.58
CA ALA A 534 29.35 -1.22 11.99
C ALA A 534 28.98 -0.09 12.97
N PRO A 535 29.38 1.19 12.76
CA PRO A 535 29.02 2.27 13.68
C PRO A 535 27.50 2.49 13.79
N VAL A 536 26.76 2.29 12.70
CA VAL A 536 25.31 2.48 12.68
C VAL A 536 24.60 1.29 13.35
N LEU A 537 25.10 0.07 13.15
CA LEU A 537 24.60 -1.12 13.84
C LEU A 537 24.85 -1.08 15.36
N ILE A 538 26.02 -0.59 15.78
CA ILE A 538 26.33 -0.36 17.20
C ILE A 538 25.34 0.66 17.79
N LYS A 539 25.14 1.79 17.11
CA LYS A 539 24.14 2.79 17.53
C LYS A 539 22.72 2.21 17.61
N ALA A 540 22.35 1.29 16.71
CA ALA A 540 21.05 0.64 16.78
C ALA A 540 20.90 -0.23 18.05
N LEU A 541 21.97 -0.89 18.52
CA LEU A 541 21.96 -1.66 19.77
C LEU A 541 21.75 -0.79 21.01
N GLU A 542 22.11 0.51 20.97
CA GLU A 542 21.88 1.45 22.08
C GLU A 542 20.39 1.78 22.29
N SER A 543 19.53 1.47 21.30
CA SER A 543 18.08 1.74 21.35
C SER A 543 17.24 0.65 22.04
N ASN A 544 17.88 -0.29 22.75
CA ASN A 544 17.25 -1.37 23.51
C ASN A 544 16.35 -2.31 22.66
N LEU A 545 16.97 -2.97 21.67
CA LEU A 545 16.30 -3.88 20.74
C LEU A 545 15.80 -5.17 21.43
N GLU A 546 14.73 -5.75 20.90
CA GLU A 546 14.25 -7.09 21.28
C GLU A 546 15.33 -8.18 21.13
N THR A 547 15.18 -9.29 21.85
CA THR A 547 16.22 -10.35 21.92
C THR A 547 16.55 -10.93 20.53
N SER A 548 15.54 -11.19 19.70
CA SER A 548 15.74 -11.75 18.36
C SER A 548 16.56 -10.81 17.48
N LEU A 549 16.21 -9.52 17.49
CA LEU A 549 16.85 -8.49 16.68
C LEU A 549 18.27 -8.19 17.15
N THR A 550 18.47 -8.09 18.48
CA THR A 550 19.79 -7.98 19.10
C THR A 550 20.70 -9.12 18.64
N SER A 551 20.19 -10.36 18.61
CA SER A 551 20.97 -11.51 18.14
C SER A 551 21.36 -11.41 16.66
N SER A 552 20.47 -10.88 15.81
CA SER A 552 20.74 -10.66 14.38
C SER A 552 21.78 -9.56 14.17
N VAL A 553 21.69 -8.45 14.91
CA VAL A 553 22.65 -7.35 14.81
C VAL A 553 24.05 -7.77 15.27
N LEU A 554 24.15 -8.46 16.41
CA LEU A 554 25.44 -9.01 16.89
C LEU A 554 26.05 -10.02 15.90
N TYR A 555 25.20 -10.84 15.28
CA TYR A 555 25.65 -11.77 14.24
C TYR A 555 26.26 -11.03 13.04
N MET A 556 25.59 -9.97 12.55
CA MET A 556 26.07 -9.15 11.43
C MET A 556 27.37 -8.41 11.77
N LEU A 557 27.46 -7.79 12.94
CA LEU A 557 28.69 -7.15 13.42
C LEU A 557 29.86 -8.15 13.44
N GLY A 558 29.63 -9.38 13.91
CA GLY A 558 30.66 -10.41 13.94
C GLY A 558 31.12 -10.85 12.55
N ASP A 559 30.24 -10.85 11.54
CA ASP A 559 30.59 -11.17 10.15
C ASP A 559 31.36 -10.05 9.45
N MET A 560 31.29 -8.81 9.97
CA MET A 560 32.07 -7.68 9.46
C MET A 560 33.53 -7.67 9.92
N GLU A 561 33.84 -8.41 10.99
CA GLU A 561 35.18 -8.48 11.59
C GLU A 561 35.75 -7.09 11.91
N ASP A 562 34.87 -6.17 12.32
CA ASP A 562 35.23 -4.79 12.67
C ASP A 562 35.74 -4.70 14.11
N GLU A 563 36.99 -4.28 14.26
CA GLU A 563 37.70 -4.23 15.53
C GLU A 563 37.07 -3.21 16.50
N GLN A 564 36.40 -2.18 15.98
CA GLN A 564 35.71 -1.17 16.79
C GLN A 564 34.47 -1.74 17.50
N SER A 565 33.99 -2.92 17.07
CA SER A 565 32.85 -3.60 17.70
C SER A 565 33.24 -4.39 18.96
N GLN A 566 34.53 -4.45 19.33
CA GLN A 566 35.03 -5.23 20.47
C GLN A 566 34.31 -4.89 21.78
N ASP A 567 34.24 -3.60 22.14
CA ASP A 567 33.63 -3.16 23.41
C ASP A 567 32.13 -3.47 23.45
N THR A 568 31.46 -3.41 22.29
CA THR A 568 30.06 -3.79 22.16
C THR A 568 29.87 -5.27 22.46
N PHE A 569 30.71 -6.15 21.92
CA PHE A 569 30.63 -7.57 22.26
C PHE A 569 30.95 -7.83 23.75
N ILE A 570 31.95 -7.17 24.32
CA ILE A 570 32.29 -7.32 25.75
C ILE A 570 31.10 -6.91 26.64
N TYR A 571 30.40 -5.82 26.30
CA TYR A 571 29.17 -5.41 26.98
C TYR A 571 28.11 -6.52 26.94
N TYR A 572 27.82 -7.05 25.74
CA TYR A 572 26.78 -8.07 25.54
C TYR A 572 27.15 -9.48 26.02
N LEU A 573 28.40 -9.74 26.40
CA LEU A 573 28.76 -10.96 27.12
C LEU A 573 28.07 -11.06 28.49
N ASN A 574 27.71 -9.93 29.11
CA ASN A 574 27.03 -9.90 30.41
C ASN A 574 25.50 -9.97 30.30
N ALA A 575 24.93 -10.21 29.11
CA ALA A 575 23.50 -10.25 28.92
C ALA A 575 22.84 -11.44 29.63
N ASP A 576 21.64 -11.24 30.21
CA ASP A 576 20.88 -12.32 30.86
C ASP A 576 20.54 -13.45 29.89
N ASN A 577 20.26 -13.12 28.62
CA ASN A 577 19.89 -14.10 27.63
C ASN A 577 21.11 -14.84 27.05
N PRO A 578 21.19 -16.18 27.18
CA PRO A 578 22.36 -16.95 26.73
C PRO A 578 22.57 -16.92 25.21
N LYS A 579 21.52 -16.69 24.41
CA LYS A 579 21.64 -16.54 22.96
C LYS A 579 22.44 -15.28 22.62
N ILE A 580 22.19 -14.17 23.34
CA ILE A 580 22.91 -12.91 23.17
C ILE A 580 24.38 -13.05 23.56
N ARG A 581 24.65 -13.63 24.73
CA ARG A 581 26.03 -13.94 25.17
C ARG A 581 26.79 -14.78 24.14
N SER A 582 26.12 -15.79 23.55
CA SER A 582 26.76 -16.66 22.56
C SER A 582 27.09 -15.93 21.26
N MET A 583 26.24 -14.99 20.81
CA MET A 583 26.51 -14.17 19.63
C MET A 583 27.62 -13.16 19.89
N ALA A 584 27.68 -12.58 21.09
CA ALA A 584 28.78 -11.72 21.49
C ALA A 584 30.13 -12.46 21.50
N MET A 585 30.19 -13.65 22.11
CA MET A 585 31.41 -14.48 22.11
C MET A 585 31.79 -14.94 20.70
N ARG A 586 30.81 -15.24 19.83
CA ARG A 586 31.06 -15.53 18.41
C ARG A 586 31.73 -14.34 17.72
N GLY A 587 31.20 -13.13 17.91
CA GLY A 587 31.77 -11.91 17.34
C GLY A 587 33.23 -11.73 17.77
N LEU A 588 33.50 -11.83 19.07
CA LEU A 588 34.85 -11.75 19.63
C LEU A 588 35.81 -12.80 19.05
N SER A 589 35.34 -14.03 18.79
CA SER A 589 36.17 -15.09 18.21
C SER A 589 36.63 -14.83 16.77
N LYS A 590 36.06 -13.84 16.10
CA LYS A 590 36.38 -13.46 14.72
C LYS A 590 37.25 -12.20 14.61
N LEU A 591 37.41 -11.44 15.69
CA LEU A 591 38.14 -10.18 15.65
C LEU A 591 39.66 -10.40 15.58
N THR A 592 40.34 -9.55 14.81
CA THR A 592 41.80 -9.47 14.73
C THR A 592 42.24 -8.01 14.93
N PRO A 593 43.03 -7.66 15.97
CA PRO A 593 43.65 -8.57 16.94
C PRO A 593 42.62 -9.20 17.88
N ALA A 594 42.96 -10.38 18.40
CA ALA A 594 42.13 -11.10 19.34
C ALA A 594 41.82 -10.24 20.59
N PRO A 595 40.66 -10.42 21.25
CA PRO A 595 40.23 -9.61 22.39
C PRO A 595 41.19 -9.67 23.60
N LEU A 596 40.89 -8.95 24.69
CA LEU A 596 41.68 -9.12 25.92
C LEU A 596 41.33 -10.44 26.60
N LEU A 597 42.35 -11.27 26.82
CA LEU A 597 42.18 -12.60 27.41
C LEU A 597 41.44 -12.56 28.76
N VAL A 598 41.68 -11.53 29.58
CA VAL A 598 41.05 -11.38 30.91
C VAL A 598 39.53 -11.24 30.83
N ASP A 599 39.00 -10.65 29.75
CA ASP A 599 37.57 -10.35 29.62
C ASP A 599 36.75 -11.59 29.22
N ILE A 600 37.36 -12.54 28.52
CA ILE A 600 36.65 -13.70 27.95
C ILE A 600 36.83 -15.00 28.75
N LEU A 601 37.91 -15.14 29.52
CA LEU A 601 38.19 -16.36 30.30
C LEU A 601 37.09 -16.79 31.29
N PRO A 602 36.39 -15.88 32.00
CA PRO A 602 35.32 -16.27 32.94
C PRO A 602 34.20 -17.11 32.29
N TYR A 603 33.95 -16.90 31.00
CA TYR A 603 32.90 -17.56 30.23
C TYR A 603 33.19 -19.03 29.92
N ALA A 604 34.34 -19.57 30.32
CA ALA A 604 34.63 -21.01 30.27
C ALA A 604 33.69 -21.83 31.16
N LYS A 605 33.00 -21.17 32.10
CA LYS A 605 32.01 -21.76 33.00
C LYS A 605 30.58 -21.32 32.68
N ASP A 606 30.34 -20.65 31.55
CA ASP A 606 28.99 -20.24 31.16
C ASP A 606 28.09 -21.48 31.06
N GLU A 607 26.86 -21.37 31.56
CA GLU A 607 25.86 -22.44 31.49
C GLU A 607 25.56 -22.86 30.03
N ASN A 608 25.65 -21.92 29.09
CA ASN A 608 25.32 -22.16 27.70
C ASN A 608 26.52 -22.73 26.94
N PRO A 609 26.40 -23.93 26.34
CA PRO A 609 27.51 -24.57 25.64
C PRO A 609 27.96 -23.80 24.39
N SER A 610 27.09 -23.03 23.74
CA SER A 610 27.48 -22.21 22.58
C SER A 610 28.45 -21.10 22.98
N VAL A 611 28.28 -20.49 24.16
CA VAL A 611 29.23 -19.51 24.70
C VAL A 611 30.60 -20.16 24.90
N ARG A 612 30.64 -21.31 25.60
CA ARG A 612 31.89 -22.06 25.85
C ARG A 612 32.58 -22.52 24.56
N LYS A 613 31.80 -22.93 23.55
CA LYS A 613 32.30 -23.30 22.22
C LYS A 613 32.99 -22.11 21.55
N TYR A 614 32.32 -20.95 21.46
CA TYR A 614 32.90 -19.78 20.81
C TYR A 614 34.09 -19.22 21.60
N LEU A 615 34.10 -19.35 22.92
CA LEU A 615 35.27 -19.05 23.73
C LEU A 615 36.46 -19.94 23.32
N ALA A 616 36.26 -21.25 23.18
CA ALA A 616 37.32 -22.15 22.73
C ALA A 616 37.88 -21.74 21.37
N MET A 617 37.03 -21.28 20.45
CA MET A 617 37.45 -20.75 19.15
C MET A 617 38.26 -19.46 19.29
N ALA A 618 37.81 -18.52 20.13
CA ALA A 618 38.54 -17.27 20.39
C ALA A 618 39.92 -17.52 21.01
N LEU A 619 40.02 -18.50 21.92
CA LEU A 619 41.27 -18.83 22.61
C LEU A 619 42.35 -19.43 21.69
N LYS A 620 42.01 -19.83 20.47
CA LYS A 620 42.95 -20.41 19.49
C LYS A 620 44.15 -19.49 19.21
N GLU A 621 43.90 -18.19 19.13
CA GLU A 621 44.90 -17.17 18.78
C GLU A 621 45.82 -16.82 19.97
N TYR A 622 45.59 -17.36 21.17
CA TYR A 622 46.39 -17.08 22.36
C TYR A 622 47.31 -18.23 22.70
N GLU A 623 48.61 -17.96 22.57
CA GLU A 623 49.65 -18.95 22.85
C GLU A 623 50.15 -18.95 24.30
N VAL A 624 49.41 -18.33 25.22
CA VAL A 624 49.80 -18.19 26.64
C VAL A 624 49.30 -19.36 27.50
N SER A 625 49.97 -19.61 28.61
CA SER A 625 49.71 -20.78 29.46
C SER A 625 48.28 -20.82 30.00
N GLU A 626 47.67 -19.67 30.27
CA GLU A 626 46.33 -19.50 30.82
C GLU A 626 45.27 -19.98 29.83
N ALA A 627 45.34 -19.52 28.57
CA ALA A 627 44.44 -19.94 27.49
C ALA A 627 44.54 -21.45 27.23
N ILE A 628 45.77 -21.98 27.18
CA ILE A 628 46.04 -23.41 26.98
C ILE A 628 45.44 -24.26 28.10
N LYS A 629 45.54 -23.82 29.36
CA LYS A 629 44.92 -24.53 30.51
C LYS A 629 43.41 -24.59 30.38
N VAL A 630 42.77 -23.48 29.98
CA VAL A 630 41.31 -23.43 29.79
C VAL A 630 40.87 -24.31 28.63
N LEU A 631 41.54 -24.23 27.47
CA LEU A 631 41.28 -25.13 26.34
C LEU A 631 41.45 -26.61 26.73
N THR A 632 42.49 -26.95 27.51
CA THR A 632 42.70 -28.32 28.00
C THR A 632 41.55 -28.80 28.88
N ASN A 633 41.02 -27.92 29.74
CA ASN A 633 39.86 -28.26 30.58
C ASN A 633 38.58 -28.45 29.74
N LEU A 634 38.39 -27.66 28.68
CA LEU A 634 37.23 -27.77 27.78
C LEU A 634 37.22 -29.08 26.95
N LEU A 635 38.32 -29.84 26.88
CA LEU A 635 38.30 -31.21 26.33
C LEU A 635 37.44 -32.17 27.17
N ALA A 636 37.22 -31.84 28.44
CA ALA A 636 36.38 -32.60 29.36
C ALA A 636 34.94 -32.08 29.45
N ASP A 637 34.56 -31.09 28.64
CA ASP A 637 33.22 -30.50 28.63
C ASP A 637 32.14 -31.55 28.33
N ASP A 638 30.95 -31.38 28.90
CA ASP A 638 29.82 -32.28 28.69
C ASP A 638 29.27 -32.19 27.25
N ASN A 639 29.37 -31.02 26.62
CA ASN A 639 28.89 -30.77 25.28
C ASN A 639 29.93 -31.13 24.20
N PHE A 640 29.52 -31.94 23.21
CA PHE A 640 30.39 -32.37 22.11
C PHE A 640 30.98 -31.22 21.30
N ASN A 641 30.19 -30.18 21.00
CA ASN A 641 30.65 -29.06 20.17
C ASN A 641 31.73 -28.24 20.87
N VAL A 642 31.67 -28.13 22.21
CA VAL A 642 32.69 -27.45 23.01
C VAL A 642 33.99 -28.24 22.98
N ARG A 643 33.92 -29.56 23.21
CA ARG A 643 35.09 -30.45 23.12
C ARG A 643 35.76 -30.38 21.76
N PHE A 644 34.96 -30.44 20.69
CA PHE A 644 35.47 -30.38 19.33
C PHE A 644 36.17 -29.04 19.05
N ALA A 645 35.57 -27.92 19.44
CA ALA A 645 36.20 -26.60 19.31
C ALA A 645 37.51 -26.52 20.10
N ALA A 646 37.54 -27.00 21.35
CA ALA A 646 38.76 -27.02 22.16
C ALA A 646 39.87 -27.89 21.55
N PHE A 647 39.50 -29.05 21.01
CA PHE A 647 40.41 -29.95 20.31
C PHE A 647 41.03 -29.29 19.07
N GLU A 648 40.21 -28.68 18.21
CA GLU A 648 40.69 -27.97 17.01
C GLU A 648 41.54 -26.74 17.36
N SER A 649 41.21 -25.99 18.42
CA SER A 649 42.02 -24.85 18.88
C SER A 649 43.38 -25.28 19.45
N LEU A 650 43.48 -26.47 20.05
CA LEU A 650 44.74 -27.00 20.61
C LEU A 650 45.66 -27.62 19.57
N LYS A 651 45.14 -28.10 18.43
CA LYS A 651 45.93 -28.62 17.30
C LYS A 651 46.88 -27.59 16.65
N GLY A 652 46.73 -26.30 16.94
CA GLY A 652 47.71 -25.28 16.51
C GLY A 652 48.81 -25.00 17.54
N ASN A 653 48.69 -25.57 18.75
CA ASN A 653 49.46 -25.19 19.94
C ASN A 653 50.01 -26.41 20.70
N GLU A 654 50.20 -27.55 20.03
CA GLU A 654 50.44 -28.84 20.71
C GLU A 654 51.71 -28.85 21.55
N ALA A 655 52.79 -28.23 21.04
CA ALA A 655 54.07 -28.14 21.75
C ALA A 655 53.93 -27.41 23.10
N LYS A 656 53.13 -26.34 23.13
CA LYS A 656 52.86 -25.53 24.33
C LYS A 656 51.82 -26.21 25.24
N ALA A 657 50.87 -26.93 24.66
CA ALA A 657 49.85 -27.69 25.37
C ALA A 657 50.37 -29.00 25.99
N LYS A 658 51.52 -29.54 25.53
CA LYS A 658 52.06 -30.84 25.93
C LYS A 658 52.06 -31.09 27.43
N LYS A 659 52.49 -30.12 28.25
CA LYS A 659 52.52 -30.27 29.71
C LYS A 659 51.12 -30.41 30.30
N CYS A 660 50.17 -29.62 29.83
CA CYS A 660 48.77 -29.64 30.28
C CYS A 660 48.06 -30.93 29.84
N LEU A 661 48.26 -31.35 28.58
CA LEU A 661 47.69 -32.58 28.02
C LEU A 661 48.21 -33.84 28.74
N LEU A 662 49.53 -33.92 28.99
CA LEU A 662 50.10 -35.03 29.77
C LEU A 662 49.59 -35.05 31.21
N ASN A 663 49.32 -33.88 31.81
CA ASN A 663 48.76 -33.79 33.15
C ASN A 663 47.29 -34.29 33.18
N LEU A 664 46.50 -33.96 32.16
CA LEU A 664 45.14 -34.46 32.00
C LEU A 664 45.13 -35.99 31.90
N ILE A 665 46.01 -36.57 31.06
CA ILE A 665 46.15 -38.03 30.91
C ILE A 665 46.60 -38.70 32.21
N LYS A 666 47.57 -38.13 32.93
CA LYS A 666 48.04 -38.66 34.22
C LYS A 666 46.97 -38.68 35.30
N HIS A 667 46.00 -37.77 35.22
CA HIS A 667 44.89 -37.67 36.14
C HIS A 667 43.56 -38.05 35.47
N GLN A 668 43.58 -39.02 34.54
CA GLN A 668 42.40 -39.46 33.80
C GLN A 668 41.22 -39.86 34.68
N ASP A 669 41.46 -40.32 35.91
CA ASP A 669 40.40 -40.66 36.88
C ASP A 669 39.55 -39.45 37.31
N ARG A 670 40.02 -38.22 37.06
CA ARG A 670 39.33 -36.96 37.40
C ARG A 670 38.57 -36.36 36.22
N TYR A 671 38.65 -36.97 35.03
CA TYR A 671 38.06 -36.48 33.80
C TYR A 671 37.26 -37.60 33.11
N PRO A 672 36.28 -37.26 32.26
CA PRO A 672 35.62 -38.27 31.44
C PRO A 672 36.63 -38.98 30.52
N VAL A 673 36.42 -40.28 30.26
CA VAL A 673 37.34 -41.14 29.47
C VAL A 673 37.69 -40.51 28.12
N TYR A 674 36.70 -39.95 27.43
CA TYR A 674 36.88 -39.31 26.12
C TYR A 674 37.86 -38.13 26.14
N ALA A 675 38.02 -37.42 27.28
CA ALA A 675 38.93 -36.27 27.38
C ALA A 675 40.39 -36.72 27.27
N SER A 676 40.72 -37.86 27.90
CA SER A 676 42.05 -38.47 27.83
C SER A 676 42.37 -38.97 26.42
N ASP A 677 41.37 -39.48 25.71
CA ASP A 677 41.56 -39.95 24.33
C ASP A 677 41.75 -38.80 23.35
N LEU A 678 40.96 -37.72 23.47
CA LEU A 678 41.17 -36.48 22.72
C LEU A 678 42.56 -35.88 22.99
N ALA A 679 43.02 -35.88 24.25
CA ALA A 679 44.36 -35.41 24.59
C ALA A 679 45.49 -36.26 23.99
N LYS A 680 45.33 -37.59 23.96
CA LYS A 680 46.28 -38.49 23.27
C LYS A 680 46.30 -38.21 21.77
N ASP A 681 45.14 -37.99 21.16
CA ASP A 681 45.04 -37.74 19.72
C ASP A 681 45.69 -36.41 19.32
N ILE A 682 45.56 -35.35 20.12
CA ILE A 682 46.32 -34.10 19.92
C ILE A 682 47.82 -34.37 20.01
N LEU A 683 48.27 -35.15 21.00
CA LEU A 683 49.69 -35.48 21.18
C LEU A 683 50.26 -36.40 20.08
N LYS A 684 49.44 -37.22 19.42
CA LYS A 684 49.87 -38.03 18.26
C LYS A 684 50.25 -37.17 17.05
N GLY A 685 49.58 -36.02 16.87
CA GLY A 685 49.93 -35.02 15.84
C GLY A 685 51.32 -34.39 16.02
N CYS A 686 51.88 -34.46 17.24
CA CYS A 686 53.19 -33.93 17.60
C CYS A 686 54.40 -34.79 17.18
N GLY A 687 54.21 -35.91 16.49
CA GLY A 687 55.32 -36.79 16.08
C GLY A 687 56.06 -37.43 17.26
N VAL A 688 55.33 -37.97 18.25
CA VAL A 688 55.94 -38.85 19.26
C VAL A 688 55.74 -40.30 18.82
N GLY A 689 56.76 -40.88 18.19
CA GLY A 689 56.88 -42.32 18.07
C GLY A 689 57.05 -42.96 19.45
N ASN A 690 56.38 -44.11 19.63
CA ASN A 690 56.50 -45.15 20.66
C ASN A 690 57.16 -44.80 22.00
#